data_AF-A0A661GAU1-F1
#
_entry.id   AF-A0A661GAU1-F1
#
_cell.length_a   1.000
_cell.length_b   1.000
_cell.length_c   1.000
_cell.angle_alpha   90.00
_cell.angle_beta   90.00
_cell.angle_gamma   90.00
#
_symmetry.space_group_name_H-M   'P 1'
#
loop_
_entity.id
_entity.type
_entity.pdbx_description
1 polymer ?
#
loop_
_entity_poly.entity_id
_entity_poly.type
_entity_poly.pdbx_seq_one_letter_code
_entity_poly.pdbx_strand_id
1 'polypeptide(L)'
;METGGHDYTINASTYEWASRLFSTVERMLKVSIRLHGDHELLHTGQIFIFNHFARFETFIPQYLIHRHTGAYCRSIAASEFFADNDAMAGFLRNVGAVPNNLPGLLPFLARELLHGRKLVVFPEGGMVKDRRVVDDRGEYRVYSPSAREHRRHHTGAAVLAQVLEAFKAGLLESAHRGDDVTVSRWSESLGFERPETLLEAARLPTMIVPTTITFYPIRVRDNLLRRGAELFNRRLSRSATEELLVEGNILLRDTDMDLRLGTPLVPRPWRWHERRLATRVSRAHQELVAYFEPAPREWSARLLGLVLRRRIQVMRNRYMSALYTGVTVNLSHLAARMILELVDRGEMEVERGRFHRLIYLAVKYAQGAGGIHLHRSLHDPDGYLSVLDDACPGLQQFERMAVSLDLIEMDGERYRFLPKLCEEHTFDTVRMENLVVVYANEVAPIAPVGEAVKAALAAEAGWHGVPRAVTLFEDEQLSHVHDRKQFHQARHTEVNDAETATADGAPFLLNLHEAPFGVLLVHGFLASPAEVRGFGERLSAAGLPVVGIRLKGHATSPWDLRERAWEAWFESLRRGYRIATALCQRVAIVGFSTGGALALLLAAERPAGLAGAVSIAAPLRFRHRGMTFVPLVHRANRLVRWVTSEEGVMPFTQHESEHPDINYLQMPIRGLFELHRMVDALEANLPNVACPVLQLQASEDPVVESGGAELIHDLLGSPQRRLCWIASDRHGILNEDIGETQATIIDFLDELRVMDVAPAAMPGELMDVSPVIGR
;
A
#
# COMPACT_ATOMS: atom_id res chain seq x y z
N MET A 1 48.37 -16.47 -26.75
CA MET A 1 48.06 -15.73 -25.51
C MET A 1 46.72 -16.24 -25.01
N GLU A 2 46.74 -17.45 -24.47
CA GLU A 2 45.64 -18.09 -23.76
C GLU A 2 45.97 -17.95 -22.27
N THR A 3 45.22 -17.15 -21.52
CA THR A 3 45.07 -17.23 -20.06
C THR A 3 44.05 -16.18 -19.63
N GLY A 4 42.85 -16.59 -19.21
CA GLY A 4 41.84 -15.69 -18.63
C GLY A 4 40.42 -16.25 -18.47
N GLY A 5 40.13 -17.45 -18.98
CA GLY A 5 38.74 -17.94 -19.14
C GLY A 5 38.12 -18.77 -18.02
N HIS A 6 38.75 -19.01 -16.86
CA HIS A 6 38.30 -20.06 -15.92
C HIS A 6 37.85 -19.64 -14.51
N ASP A 7 37.78 -18.35 -14.15
CA ASP A 7 37.62 -17.95 -12.73
C ASP A 7 36.21 -17.44 -12.30
N TYR A 8 35.14 -17.78 -13.05
CA TYR A 8 33.75 -17.30 -12.74
C TYR A 8 32.70 -18.43 -12.62
N THR A 9 33.12 -19.63 -12.21
CA THR A 9 32.20 -20.74 -11.95
C THR A 9 31.37 -20.45 -10.70
N ILE A 10 30.04 -20.59 -10.79
CA ILE A 10 29.16 -20.43 -9.62
C ILE A 10 29.42 -21.56 -8.64
N ASN A 11 29.71 -21.22 -7.39
CA ASN A 11 29.84 -22.20 -6.33
C ASN A 11 28.47 -22.43 -5.68
N ALA A 12 27.85 -23.58 -5.97
CA ALA A 12 26.53 -23.93 -5.46
C ALA A 12 26.42 -23.84 -3.93
N SER A 13 27.43 -24.32 -3.20
CA SER A 13 27.43 -24.29 -1.73
C SER A 13 27.47 -22.86 -1.17
N THR A 14 28.25 -21.98 -1.79
CA THR A 14 28.32 -20.56 -1.39
C THR A 14 27.04 -19.81 -1.74
N TYR A 15 26.45 -20.12 -2.90
CA TYR A 15 25.19 -19.54 -3.35
C TYR A 15 24.02 -19.94 -2.43
N GLU A 16 23.93 -21.23 -2.06
CA GLU A 16 22.92 -21.71 -1.10
C GLU A 16 23.11 -21.10 0.29
N TRP A 17 24.35 -20.99 0.77
CA TRP A 17 24.64 -20.33 2.03
C TRP A 17 24.22 -18.86 2.01
N ALA A 18 24.54 -18.13 0.93
CA ALA A 18 24.13 -16.73 0.75
C ALA A 18 22.60 -16.59 0.73
N SER A 19 21.90 -17.50 0.05
CA SER A 19 20.43 -17.57 0.02
C SER A 19 19.83 -17.77 1.41
N ARG A 20 20.39 -18.70 2.21
CA ARG A 20 19.94 -18.94 3.60
C ARG A 20 20.24 -17.75 4.52
N LEU A 21 21.39 -17.11 4.38
CA LEU A 21 21.74 -15.90 5.12
C LEU A 21 20.74 -14.78 4.83
N PHE A 22 20.35 -14.60 3.56
CA PHE A 22 19.37 -13.59 3.18
C PHE A 22 18.00 -13.83 3.83
N SER A 23 17.54 -15.07 3.90
CA SER A 23 16.28 -15.40 4.60
C SER A 23 16.31 -15.05 6.10
N THR A 24 17.49 -15.08 6.71
CA THR A 24 17.70 -14.70 8.10
C THR A 24 17.72 -13.18 8.24
N VAL A 25 18.40 -12.49 7.33
CA VAL A 25 18.45 -11.01 7.26
C VAL A 25 17.06 -10.43 6.99
N GLU A 26 16.28 -11.00 6.06
CA GLU A 26 14.88 -10.64 5.78
C GLU A 26 14.03 -10.64 7.06
N ARG A 27 14.16 -11.71 7.87
CA ARG A 27 13.45 -11.86 9.15
C ARG A 27 13.95 -10.89 10.23
N MET A 28 15.25 -10.64 10.30
CA MET A 28 15.85 -9.71 11.28
C MET A 28 15.54 -8.24 10.97
N LEU A 29 15.51 -7.90 9.69
CA LEU A 29 15.21 -6.56 9.18
C LEU A 29 13.71 -6.30 9.02
N LYS A 30 12.85 -7.31 9.20
CA LYS A 30 11.38 -7.21 9.03
C LYS A 30 11.00 -6.56 7.69
N VAL A 31 11.75 -6.85 6.62
CA VAL A 31 11.42 -6.37 5.28
C VAL A 31 10.37 -7.32 4.71
N SER A 32 9.20 -6.81 4.34
CA SER A 32 8.19 -7.60 3.64
C SER A 32 8.44 -7.51 2.14
N ILE A 33 8.93 -8.60 1.55
CA ILE A 33 9.15 -8.69 0.12
C ILE A 33 7.87 -9.21 -0.54
N ARG A 34 7.31 -8.45 -1.49
CA ARG A 34 6.10 -8.87 -2.22
C ARG A 34 6.36 -8.89 -3.72
N LEU A 35 6.06 -10.03 -4.33
CA LEU A 35 6.19 -10.23 -5.76
C LEU A 35 4.81 -10.10 -6.44
N HIS A 36 4.69 -9.14 -7.34
CA HIS A 36 3.50 -8.86 -8.14
C HIS A 36 3.70 -9.29 -9.60
N GLY A 37 2.60 -9.62 -10.27
CA GLY A 37 2.61 -10.08 -11.66
C GLY A 37 2.57 -11.61 -11.77
N ASP A 38 2.84 -12.11 -12.97
CA ASP A 38 2.84 -13.55 -13.25
C ASP A 38 4.15 -14.20 -12.78
N HIS A 39 4.05 -15.06 -11.77
CA HIS A 39 5.22 -15.73 -11.16
C HIS A 39 5.85 -16.77 -12.11
N GLU A 40 5.12 -17.27 -13.10
CA GLU A 40 5.67 -18.17 -14.14
C GLU A 40 6.75 -17.47 -15.00
N LEU A 41 6.76 -16.14 -15.03
CA LEU A 41 7.82 -15.37 -15.66
C LEU A 41 9.18 -15.57 -14.99
N LEU A 42 9.20 -15.94 -13.70
CA LEU A 42 10.46 -16.31 -13.04
C LEU A 42 11.04 -17.58 -13.65
N HIS A 43 10.21 -18.55 -14.05
CA HIS A 43 10.67 -19.80 -14.69
C HIS A 43 11.03 -19.57 -16.16
N THR A 44 10.19 -18.89 -16.91
CA THR A 44 10.32 -18.72 -18.37
C THR A 44 11.22 -17.57 -18.80
N GLY A 45 11.40 -16.54 -17.97
CA GLY A 45 12.25 -15.38 -18.24
C GLY A 45 13.74 -15.71 -18.26
N GLN A 46 14.49 -15.08 -19.18
CA GLN A 46 15.93 -15.29 -19.33
C GLN A 46 16.74 -14.08 -18.84
N ILE A 47 16.30 -12.86 -19.14
CA ILE A 47 16.97 -11.61 -18.73
C ILE A 47 16.01 -10.78 -17.89
N PHE A 48 16.30 -10.62 -16.61
CA PHE A 48 15.53 -9.79 -15.68
C PHE A 48 16.21 -8.44 -15.53
N ILE A 49 15.46 -7.37 -15.79
CA ILE A 49 15.95 -5.99 -15.69
C ILE A 49 15.32 -5.35 -14.47
N PHE A 50 16.12 -4.79 -13.57
CA PHE A 50 15.65 -4.10 -12.37
C PHE A 50 16.08 -2.63 -12.37
N ASN A 51 15.22 -1.74 -11.86
CA ASN A 51 15.62 -0.37 -11.52
C ASN A 51 16.50 -0.40 -10.26
N HIS A 52 17.39 0.58 -10.12
CA HIS A 52 18.32 0.63 -8.99
C HIS A 52 17.92 1.72 -7.99
N PHE A 53 17.39 1.34 -6.81
CA PHE A 53 17.08 2.29 -5.74
C PHE A 53 18.20 2.35 -4.68
N ALA A 54 18.75 1.23 -4.21
CA ALA A 54 19.92 1.15 -3.33
C ALA A 54 20.81 -0.06 -3.68
N ARG A 55 22.11 0.02 -3.39
CA ARG A 55 23.09 -1.04 -3.69
C ARG A 55 22.85 -2.33 -2.88
N PHE A 56 22.20 -2.23 -1.73
CA PHE A 56 21.78 -3.40 -0.95
C PHE A 56 20.86 -4.34 -1.77
N GLU A 57 20.10 -3.80 -2.71
CA GLU A 57 19.10 -4.54 -3.48
C GLU A 57 19.69 -5.48 -4.50
N THR A 58 20.96 -5.30 -4.90
CA THR A 58 21.54 -5.99 -6.05
C THR A 58 21.62 -7.52 -5.89
N PHE A 59 21.58 -8.01 -4.64
CA PHE A 59 21.57 -9.43 -4.31
C PHE A 59 20.15 -10.03 -4.22
N ILE A 60 19.15 -9.17 -3.98
CA ILE A 60 17.78 -9.60 -3.72
C ILE A 60 17.16 -10.33 -4.92
N PRO A 61 17.24 -9.81 -6.17
CA PRO A 61 16.72 -10.52 -7.34
C PRO A 61 17.27 -11.93 -7.51
N GLN A 62 18.57 -12.12 -7.29
CA GLN A 62 19.26 -13.40 -7.49
C GLN A 62 18.78 -14.43 -6.46
N TYR A 63 18.58 -14.00 -5.22
CA TYR A 63 17.97 -14.80 -4.15
C TYR A 63 16.51 -15.15 -4.47
N LEU A 64 15.70 -14.16 -4.89
CA LEU A 64 14.28 -14.38 -5.17
C LEU A 64 14.06 -15.36 -6.32
N ILE A 65 14.80 -15.19 -7.42
CA ILE A 65 14.73 -16.09 -8.57
C ILE A 65 15.15 -17.50 -8.18
N HIS A 66 16.27 -17.65 -7.45
CA HIS A 66 16.76 -18.95 -7.03
C HIS A 66 15.80 -19.65 -6.06
N ARG A 67 15.20 -18.91 -5.11
CA ARG A 67 14.21 -19.47 -4.17
C ARG A 67 12.96 -20.00 -4.86
N HIS A 68 12.48 -19.33 -5.91
CA HIS A 68 11.27 -19.75 -6.63
C HIS A 68 11.54 -20.84 -7.67
N THR A 69 12.71 -20.79 -8.33
CA THR A 69 12.96 -21.62 -9.53
C THR A 69 14.09 -22.63 -9.39
N GLY A 70 14.92 -22.52 -8.35
CA GLY A 70 16.19 -23.24 -8.23
C GLY A 70 17.27 -22.78 -9.21
N ALA A 71 16.97 -21.87 -10.14
CA ALA A 71 17.91 -21.43 -11.15
C ALA A 71 19.02 -20.54 -10.54
N TYR A 72 20.21 -20.65 -11.10
CA TYR A 72 21.33 -19.78 -10.74
C TYR A 72 21.37 -18.56 -11.67
N CYS A 73 21.68 -17.41 -11.09
CA CYS A 73 21.75 -16.15 -11.82
C CYS A 73 23.18 -15.70 -12.08
N ARG A 74 23.34 -14.94 -13.17
CA ARG A 74 24.47 -14.05 -13.40
C ARG A 74 24.06 -12.62 -13.13
N SER A 75 24.97 -11.83 -12.59
CA SER A 75 24.79 -10.38 -12.41
C SER A 75 26.03 -9.62 -12.85
N ILE A 76 25.86 -8.39 -13.31
CA ILE A 76 26.95 -7.51 -13.68
C ILE A 76 27.18 -6.53 -12.54
N ALA A 77 28.40 -6.47 -12.03
CA ALA A 77 28.80 -5.58 -10.93
C ALA A 77 29.94 -4.64 -11.38
N ALA A 78 30.11 -3.54 -10.65
CA ALA A 78 31.13 -2.55 -10.94
C ALA A 78 32.54 -3.15 -10.72
N SER A 79 33.48 -2.86 -11.62
CA SER A 79 34.80 -3.50 -11.61
C SER A 79 35.63 -3.22 -10.35
N GLU A 80 35.32 -2.14 -9.62
CA GLU A 80 35.96 -1.76 -8.36
C GLU A 80 35.79 -2.84 -7.29
N PHE A 81 34.69 -3.60 -7.30
CA PHE A 81 34.44 -4.70 -6.38
C PHE A 81 35.33 -5.93 -6.61
N PHE A 82 36.09 -5.95 -7.71
CA PHE A 82 37.00 -7.04 -8.08
C PHE A 82 38.46 -6.58 -8.19
N ALA A 83 38.73 -5.30 -7.91
CA ALA A 83 40.07 -4.71 -8.04
C ALA A 83 41.07 -5.33 -7.06
N ASP A 84 40.64 -5.50 -5.82
CA ASP A 84 41.37 -6.24 -4.80
C ASP A 84 40.80 -7.66 -4.78
N ASN A 85 41.62 -8.68 -5.08
CA ASN A 85 41.19 -10.09 -5.10
C ASN A 85 40.97 -10.62 -3.66
N ASP A 86 40.00 -10.03 -2.96
CA ASP A 86 39.72 -10.20 -1.55
C ASP A 86 38.54 -11.17 -1.30
N ALA A 87 38.13 -11.30 -0.04
CA ALA A 87 37.04 -12.18 0.34
C ALA A 87 35.69 -11.76 -0.27
N MET A 88 35.48 -10.45 -0.49
CA MET A 88 34.27 -9.93 -1.12
C MET A 88 34.26 -10.25 -2.61
N ALA A 89 35.37 -9.99 -3.32
CA ALA A 89 35.53 -10.34 -4.72
C ALA A 89 35.34 -11.85 -4.94
N GLY A 90 35.92 -12.68 -4.08
CA GLY A 90 35.73 -14.13 -4.09
C GLY A 90 34.28 -14.54 -3.85
N PHE A 91 33.60 -13.92 -2.87
CA PHE A 91 32.17 -14.14 -2.63
C PHE A 91 31.32 -13.77 -3.85
N LEU A 92 31.54 -12.58 -4.42
CA LEU A 92 30.84 -12.08 -5.61
C LEU A 92 30.98 -13.03 -6.81
N ARG A 93 32.20 -13.51 -7.09
CA ARG A 93 32.43 -14.51 -8.15
C ARG A 93 31.66 -15.80 -7.87
N ASN A 94 31.72 -16.28 -6.63
CA ASN A 94 31.06 -17.52 -6.21
C ASN A 94 29.52 -17.45 -6.31
N VAL A 95 28.92 -16.29 -6.05
CA VAL A 95 27.47 -16.06 -6.19
C VAL A 95 27.07 -15.63 -7.61
N GLY A 96 28.00 -15.63 -8.56
CA GLY A 96 27.70 -15.45 -9.99
C GLY A 96 27.78 -14.02 -10.51
N ALA A 97 28.31 -13.08 -9.75
CA ALA A 97 28.59 -11.73 -10.22
C ALA A 97 29.87 -11.67 -11.07
N VAL A 98 29.84 -10.86 -12.13
CA VAL A 98 30.98 -10.62 -13.03
C VAL A 98 31.24 -9.12 -13.19
N PRO A 99 32.49 -8.67 -13.39
CA PRO A 99 32.80 -7.26 -13.53
C PRO A 99 32.33 -6.71 -14.88
N ASN A 100 31.89 -5.46 -14.89
CA ASN A 100 31.42 -4.75 -16.09
C ASN A 100 32.51 -4.53 -17.16
N ASN A 101 33.78 -4.69 -16.82
CA ASN A 101 34.93 -4.59 -17.72
C ASN A 101 35.51 -5.96 -18.13
N LEU A 102 34.82 -7.07 -17.84
CA LEU A 102 35.26 -8.41 -18.24
C LEU A 102 35.49 -8.48 -19.77
N PRO A 103 36.69 -8.83 -20.24
CA PRO A 103 36.93 -9.02 -21.68
C PRO A 103 35.97 -10.07 -22.25
N GLY A 104 35.24 -9.73 -23.32
CA GLY A 104 34.25 -10.64 -23.89
C GLY A 104 32.99 -10.86 -23.02
N LEU A 105 32.65 -9.90 -22.14
CA LEU A 105 31.48 -9.97 -21.24
C LEU A 105 30.19 -10.41 -21.95
N LEU A 106 29.84 -9.76 -23.07
CA LEU A 106 28.57 -10.04 -23.76
C LEU A 106 28.54 -11.45 -24.38
N PRO A 107 29.59 -11.90 -25.12
CA PRO A 107 29.73 -13.31 -25.51
C PRO A 107 29.63 -14.30 -24.33
N PHE A 108 30.29 -14.02 -23.22
CA PHE A 108 30.25 -14.85 -22.01
C PHE A 108 28.82 -14.99 -21.48
N LEU A 109 28.10 -13.87 -21.29
CA LEU A 109 26.73 -13.87 -20.80
C LEU A 109 25.76 -14.55 -21.78
N ALA A 110 25.97 -14.36 -23.09
CA ALA A 110 25.16 -15.04 -24.12
C ALA A 110 25.31 -16.56 -24.06
N ARG A 111 26.53 -17.07 -23.82
CA ARG A 111 26.77 -18.50 -23.56
C ARG A 111 26.05 -18.96 -22.30
N GLU A 112 26.15 -18.23 -21.19
CA GLU A 112 25.47 -18.59 -19.94
C GLU A 112 23.94 -18.68 -20.11
N LEU A 113 23.33 -17.75 -20.87
CA LEU A 113 21.90 -17.78 -21.20
C LEU A 113 21.50 -19.01 -22.02
N LEU A 114 22.34 -19.45 -22.96
CA LEU A 114 22.11 -20.68 -23.74
C LEU A 114 22.18 -21.93 -22.86
N HIS A 115 23.03 -21.93 -21.83
CA HIS A 115 23.12 -22.99 -20.81
C HIS A 115 22.03 -22.90 -19.73
N GLY A 116 20.99 -22.08 -19.94
CA GLY A 116 19.82 -21.99 -19.04
C GLY A 116 20.06 -21.16 -17.79
N ARG A 117 21.18 -20.44 -17.66
CA ARG A 117 21.37 -19.47 -16.58
C ARG A 117 20.47 -18.26 -16.81
N LYS A 118 20.04 -17.64 -15.72
CA LYS A 118 19.27 -16.38 -15.76
C LYS A 118 20.21 -15.20 -15.60
N LEU A 119 19.89 -14.07 -16.23
CA LEU A 119 20.69 -12.86 -16.13
C LEU A 119 19.90 -11.78 -15.40
N VAL A 120 20.50 -11.20 -14.35
CA VAL A 120 20.00 -10.01 -13.64
C VAL A 120 20.80 -8.81 -14.13
N VAL A 121 20.11 -7.80 -14.63
CA VAL A 121 20.71 -6.56 -15.15
C VAL A 121 20.10 -5.34 -14.49
N PHE A 122 20.94 -4.41 -14.08
CA PHE A 122 20.55 -3.07 -13.69
C PHE A 122 20.95 -2.12 -14.83
N PRO A 123 19.99 -1.64 -15.66
CA PRO A 123 20.26 -0.99 -16.95
C PRO A 123 20.88 0.41 -16.78
N GLU A 124 20.89 0.93 -15.56
CA GLU A 124 21.52 2.19 -15.21
C GLU A 124 23.05 2.04 -15.06
N GLY A 125 23.56 0.78 -14.96
CA GLY A 125 24.99 0.43 -14.94
C GLY A 125 25.75 0.88 -13.69
N GLY A 126 24.99 1.40 -12.73
CA GLY A 126 25.35 2.10 -11.51
C GLY A 126 24.08 2.81 -11.04
N MET A 127 24.10 3.38 -9.84
CA MET A 127 22.97 4.11 -9.25
C MET A 127 22.31 5.07 -10.25
N VAL A 128 20.97 5.17 -10.27
CA VAL A 128 20.25 6.16 -11.09
C VAL A 128 20.65 7.56 -10.68
N LYS A 129 21.30 8.25 -11.60
CA LYS A 129 21.80 9.61 -11.43
C LYS A 129 21.04 10.58 -12.37
N ASP A 130 19.71 10.55 -12.37
CA ASP A 130 18.76 11.28 -13.27
C ASP A 130 17.70 12.25 -12.68
N ARG A 131 17.60 13.55 -13.04
CA ARG A 131 16.62 14.53 -12.47
C ARG A 131 15.29 14.44 -13.20
N ARG A 132 15.32 13.74 -14.34
CA ARG A 132 14.23 13.43 -15.24
C ARG A 132 14.54 12.11 -15.92
N VAL A 133 13.75 11.09 -15.60
CA VAL A 133 13.79 9.79 -16.30
C VAL A 133 13.39 9.95 -17.78
N VAL A 134 12.61 11.00 -18.08
CA VAL A 134 12.08 11.36 -19.38
C VAL A 134 12.40 12.83 -19.63
N ASP A 135 13.13 13.14 -20.71
CA ASP A 135 13.42 14.53 -21.08
C ASP A 135 12.17 15.28 -21.60
N ASP A 136 12.29 16.60 -21.83
CA ASP A 136 11.19 17.44 -22.36
C ASP A 136 10.65 16.99 -23.73
N ARG A 137 11.30 16.01 -24.38
CA ARG A 137 10.93 15.44 -25.67
C ARG A 137 10.36 14.02 -25.55
N GLY A 138 10.21 13.48 -24.34
CA GLY A 138 9.68 12.14 -24.10
C GLY A 138 10.72 11.01 -24.22
N GLU A 139 12.02 11.31 -24.32
CA GLU A 139 13.07 10.28 -24.43
C GLU A 139 13.66 9.88 -23.07
N TYR A 140 13.88 8.58 -22.87
CA TYR A 140 14.50 8.03 -21.64
C TYR A 140 16.03 8.22 -21.61
N ARG A 141 16.54 9.03 -20.68
CA ARG A 141 17.99 9.36 -20.54
C ARG A 141 18.50 9.20 -19.09
N VAL A 142 19.81 9.00 -18.91
CA VAL A 142 20.52 8.96 -17.60
C VAL A 142 21.86 9.69 -17.73
N TYR A 143 22.23 10.45 -16.70
CA TYR A 143 23.49 11.18 -16.64
C TYR A 143 24.69 10.21 -16.52
N SER A 144 25.78 10.50 -17.24
CA SER A 144 27.05 9.79 -17.13
C SER A 144 28.10 10.67 -16.44
N PRO A 145 28.53 10.38 -15.20
CA PRO A 145 29.58 11.14 -14.53
C PRO A 145 30.90 11.17 -15.30
N SER A 146 31.24 10.05 -15.95
CA SER A 146 32.46 9.90 -16.75
C SER A 146 32.46 10.70 -18.05
N ALA A 147 31.30 11.11 -18.56
CA ALA A 147 31.18 11.87 -19.82
C ALA A 147 30.66 13.30 -19.63
N ARG A 148 30.23 13.68 -18.42
CA ARG A 148 29.56 14.97 -18.11
C ARG A 148 28.39 15.31 -19.04
N GLU A 149 27.70 14.30 -19.56
CA GLU A 149 26.56 14.43 -20.49
C GLU A 149 25.42 13.47 -20.13
N HIS A 150 24.19 13.82 -20.51
CA HIS A 150 23.05 12.90 -20.49
C HIS A 150 23.24 11.82 -21.56
N ARG A 151 23.52 10.59 -21.14
CA ARG A 151 23.62 9.44 -22.03
C ARG A 151 22.32 8.64 -22.05
N ARG A 152 22.17 7.79 -23.06
CA ARG A 152 21.10 6.79 -23.05
C ARG A 152 21.45 5.67 -22.06
N HIS A 153 20.45 5.09 -21.39
CA HIS A 153 20.60 3.92 -20.52
C HIS A 153 21.41 2.80 -21.21
N HIS A 154 22.14 1.99 -20.44
CA HIS A 154 22.98 0.93 -21.01
C HIS A 154 22.16 -0.02 -21.85
N THR A 155 22.58 -0.23 -23.09
CA THR A 155 21.88 -1.12 -24.02
C THR A 155 22.19 -2.60 -23.78
N GLY A 156 23.02 -2.96 -22.78
CA GLY A 156 23.57 -4.30 -22.58
C GLY A 156 22.55 -5.43 -22.68
N ALA A 157 21.42 -5.33 -21.97
CA ALA A 157 20.34 -6.32 -22.04
C ALA A 157 19.66 -6.39 -23.43
N ALA A 158 19.42 -5.25 -24.08
CA ALA A 158 18.87 -5.21 -25.44
C ALA A 158 19.86 -5.76 -26.47
N VAL A 159 21.16 -5.48 -26.30
CA VAL A 159 22.23 -6.01 -27.14
C VAL A 159 22.25 -7.53 -27.00
N LEU A 160 22.35 -8.05 -25.78
CA LEU A 160 22.33 -9.50 -25.52
C LEU A 160 21.12 -10.17 -26.14
N ALA A 161 19.91 -9.66 -25.88
CA ALA A 161 18.69 -10.27 -26.41
C ALA A 161 18.64 -10.25 -27.95
N GLN A 162 18.93 -9.11 -28.59
CA GLN A 162 18.83 -9.01 -30.06
C GLN A 162 19.95 -9.76 -30.78
N VAL A 163 21.16 -9.73 -30.24
CA VAL A 163 22.32 -10.41 -30.82
C VAL A 163 22.17 -11.92 -30.66
N LEU A 164 21.75 -12.40 -29.48
CA LEU A 164 21.51 -13.81 -29.25
C LEU A 164 20.39 -14.36 -30.15
N GLU A 165 19.32 -13.59 -30.37
CA GLU A 165 18.27 -13.98 -31.33
C GLU A 165 18.76 -13.99 -32.78
N ALA A 166 19.66 -13.09 -33.16
CA ALA A 166 20.30 -13.13 -34.47
C ALA A 166 21.09 -14.43 -34.65
N PHE A 167 21.90 -14.80 -33.64
CA PHE A 167 22.67 -16.03 -33.62
C PHE A 167 21.74 -17.26 -33.71
N LYS A 168 20.74 -17.36 -32.83
CA LYS A 168 19.74 -18.44 -32.80
C LYS A 168 19.04 -18.60 -34.16
N ALA A 169 18.61 -17.49 -34.77
CA ALA A 169 17.99 -17.52 -36.08
C ALA A 169 18.93 -18.04 -37.18
N GLY A 170 20.20 -17.63 -37.15
CA GLY A 170 21.22 -18.13 -38.09
C GLY A 170 21.52 -19.62 -37.93
N LEU A 171 21.61 -20.08 -36.67
CA LEU A 171 21.85 -21.48 -36.31
C LEU A 171 20.68 -22.39 -36.71
N LEU A 172 19.44 -22.02 -36.37
CA LEU A 172 18.24 -22.79 -36.71
C LEU A 172 18.01 -22.88 -38.22
N GLU A 173 18.30 -21.81 -38.98
CA GLU A 173 18.24 -21.82 -40.44
C GLU A 173 19.35 -22.70 -41.04
N SER A 174 20.52 -22.79 -40.40
CA SER A 174 21.61 -23.69 -40.83
C SER A 174 21.20 -25.16 -40.63
N ALA A 175 20.62 -25.49 -39.47
CA ALA A 175 20.07 -26.82 -39.19
C ALA A 175 18.93 -27.19 -40.16
N HIS A 176 18.03 -26.25 -40.46
CA HIS A 176 16.94 -26.47 -41.42
C HIS A 176 17.44 -26.78 -42.85
N ARG A 177 18.64 -26.31 -43.20
CA ARG A 177 19.29 -26.56 -44.50
C ARG A 177 20.19 -27.81 -44.51
N GLY A 178 20.25 -28.56 -43.41
CA GLY A 178 21.12 -29.73 -43.27
C GLY A 178 22.61 -29.40 -43.16
N ASP A 179 22.96 -28.22 -42.63
CA ASP A 179 24.34 -27.79 -42.43
C ASP A 179 24.90 -28.30 -41.09
N ASP A 180 24.98 -29.62 -40.96
CA ASP A 180 25.35 -30.30 -39.71
C ASP A 180 26.78 -29.95 -39.25
N VAL A 181 27.65 -29.61 -40.21
CA VAL A 181 29.03 -29.13 -39.95
C VAL A 181 29.00 -27.82 -39.15
N THR A 182 28.19 -26.86 -39.57
CA THR A 182 28.08 -25.56 -38.86
C THR A 182 27.47 -25.76 -37.48
N VAL A 183 26.42 -26.58 -37.36
CA VAL A 183 25.74 -26.82 -36.07
C VAL A 183 26.67 -27.53 -35.09
N SER A 184 27.36 -28.59 -35.52
CA SER A 184 28.28 -29.35 -34.67
C SER A 184 29.45 -28.49 -34.18
N ARG A 185 30.00 -27.65 -35.08
CA ARG A 185 31.06 -26.69 -34.74
C ARG A 185 30.63 -25.68 -33.68
N TRP A 186 29.40 -25.17 -33.78
CA TRP A 186 28.85 -24.26 -32.75
C TRP A 186 28.54 -24.99 -31.44
N SER A 187 28.09 -26.25 -31.49
CA SER A 187 27.89 -27.09 -30.31
C SER A 187 29.20 -27.23 -29.52
N GLU A 188 30.29 -27.57 -30.19
CA GLU A 188 31.61 -27.71 -29.59
C GLU A 188 32.13 -26.38 -29.00
N SER A 189 32.09 -25.29 -29.79
CA SER A 189 32.53 -23.96 -29.37
C SER A 189 31.79 -23.43 -28.13
N LEU A 190 30.50 -23.73 -28.02
CA LEU A 190 29.66 -23.30 -26.89
C LEU A 190 29.67 -24.28 -25.70
N GLY A 191 30.34 -25.42 -25.84
CA GLY A 191 30.46 -26.45 -24.79
C GLY A 191 29.16 -27.24 -24.56
N PHE A 192 28.40 -27.54 -25.63
CA PHE A 192 27.26 -28.45 -25.59
C PHE A 192 27.71 -29.87 -25.96
N GLU A 193 27.33 -30.86 -25.15
CA GLU A 193 27.65 -32.28 -25.39
C GLU A 193 27.05 -32.80 -26.70
N ARG A 194 25.88 -32.28 -27.09
CA ARG A 194 25.12 -32.72 -28.27
C ARG A 194 24.54 -31.53 -29.05
N PRO A 195 24.65 -31.52 -30.39
CA PRO A 195 24.05 -30.48 -31.25
C PRO A 195 22.55 -30.28 -31.02
N GLU A 196 21.81 -31.35 -30.70
CA GLU A 196 20.36 -31.30 -30.46
C GLU A 196 20.02 -30.42 -29.26
N THR A 197 20.81 -30.50 -28.18
CA THR A 197 20.60 -29.70 -26.96
C THR A 197 20.83 -28.22 -27.23
N LEU A 198 21.82 -27.88 -28.06
CA LEU A 198 22.02 -26.49 -28.51
C LEU A 198 20.84 -26.01 -29.35
N LEU A 199 20.30 -26.85 -30.24
CA LEU A 199 19.13 -26.49 -31.07
C LEU A 199 17.87 -26.32 -30.23
N GLU A 200 17.66 -27.13 -29.19
CA GLU A 200 16.58 -26.96 -28.21
C GLU A 200 16.71 -25.62 -27.46
N ALA A 201 17.90 -25.30 -26.95
CA ALA A 201 18.17 -24.00 -26.32
C ALA A 201 17.96 -22.82 -27.29
N ALA A 202 18.28 -23.00 -28.57
CA ALA A 202 18.09 -21.98 -29.60
C ALA A 202 16.62 -21.74 -29.99
N ARG A 203 15.74 -22.73 -29.80
CA ARG A 203 14.29 -22.58 -30.04
C ARG A 203 13.59 -21.75 -28.96
N LEU A 204 14.17 -21.67 -27.77
CA LEU A 204 13.62 -20.87 -26.67
C LEU A 204 13.86 -19.37 -26.93
N PRO A 205 12.83 -18.52 -26.80
CA PRO A 205 12.97 -17.09 -27.04
C PRO A 205 13.79 -16.41 -25.94
N THR A 206 14.62 -15.45 -26.33
CA THR A 206 15.39 -14.60 -25.40
C THR A 206 14.52 -13.51 -24.78
N MET A 207 13.73 -13.91 -23.78
CA MET A 207 12.76 -13.05 -23.11
C MET A 207 13.41 -12.12 -22.10
N ILE A 208 13.09 -10.82 -22.21
CA ILE A 208 13.42 -9.80 -21.22
C ILE A 208 12.21 -9.57 -20.31
N VAL A 209 12.40 -9.61 -18.99
CA VAL A 209 11.38 -9.33 -17.97
C VAL A 209 11.76 -8.05 -17.23
N PRO A 210 11.18 -6.89 -17.58
CA PRO A 210 11.31 -5.67 -16.79
C PRO A 210 10.69 -5.88 -15.42
N THR A 211 11.40 -5.56 -14.35
CA THR A 211 10.97 -5.80 -12.98
C THR A 211 11.23 -4.57 -12.13
N THR A 212 10.17 -3.93 -11.65
CA THR A 212 10.30 -2.68 -10.89
C THR A 212 10.29 -2.97 -9.40
N ILE A 213 11.25 -2.40 -8.68
CA ILE A 213 11.34 -2.41 -7.22
C ILE A 213 10.86 -1.05 -6.71
N THR A 214 9.95 -1.07 -5.73
CA THR A 214 9.44 0.12 -5.05
C THR A 214 9.51 -0.08 -3.55
N PHE A 215 10.07 0.89 -2.83
CA PHE A 215 10.17 0.88 -1.37
C PHE A 215 9.12 1.79 -0.74
N TYR A 216 8.44 1.27 0.28
CA TYR A 216 7.51 2.09 1.05
C TYR A 216 7.35 1.60 2.49
N PRO A 217 7.46 2.48 3.50
CA PRO A 217 7.96 3.85 3.42
C PRO A 217 9.50 3.91 3.52
N ILE A 218 10.13 4.92 2.93
CA ILE A 218 11.58 5.18 3.03
C ILE A 218 11.88 5.83 4.40
N ARG A 219 12.92 5.40 5.11
CA ARG A 219 13.25 5.85 6.48
C ARG A 219 14.65 6.42 6.54
N VAL A 220 14.81 7.68 6.95
CA VAL A 220 16.13 8.23 7.30
C VAL A 220 16.35 8.08 8.80
N ARG A 221 17.50 7.53 9.25
CA ARG A 221 17.90 7.45 10.67
C ARG A 221 19.26 8.13 10.88
N ASP A 222 19.44 8.82 12.00
CA ASP A 222 20.71 9.52 12.26
C ASP A 222 21.80 8.64 12.92
N ASN A 223 21.49 7.42 13.35
CA ASN A 223 22.29 6.73 14.38
C ASN A 223 22.90 5.36 14.02
N LEU A 224 22.76 4.85 12.79
CA LEU A 224 23.35 3.54 12.41
C LEU A 224 24.73 3.61 11.76
N LEU A 225 25.12 4.78 11.21
CA LEU A 225 26.47 5.03 10.69
C LEU A 225 27.56 4.68 11.72
N ARG A 226 27.28 4.94 13.01
CA ARG A 226 28.24 4.73 14.10
C ARG A 226 28.42 3.26 14.53
N ARG A 227 27.45 2.37 14.28
CA ARG A 227 27.52 0.95 14.68
C ARG A 227 27.89 0.00 13.54
N GLY A 228 27.52 0.30 12.30
CA GLY A 228 27.87 -0.52 11.14
C GLY A 228 29.36 -0.41 10.74
N ALA A 229 29.98 0.74 11.01
CA ALA A 229 31.39 0.99 10.72
C ALA A 229 32.36 0.10 11.54
N GLU A 230 31.95 -0.38 12.72
CA GLU A 230 32.78 -1.24 13.57
C GLU A 230 32.76 -2.71 13.11
N LEU A 231 31.67 -3.16 12.45
CA LEU A 231 31.51 -4.54 11.96
C LEU A 231 32.18 -4.79 10.60
N PHE A 232 32.40 -3.75 9.80
CA PHE A 232 32.98 -3.83 8.45
C PHE A 232 34.40 -3.28 8.34
N ASN A 233 35.12 -3.21 9.47
CA ASN A 233 36.48 -2.69 9.46
C ASN A 233 37.49 -3.73 8.96
N ARG A 234 38.00 -3.46 7.75
CA ARG A 234 39.20 -3.98 7.04
C ARG A 234 38.87 -4.77 5.77
N ARG A 235 38.63 -4.08 4.63
CA ARG A 235 39.12 -4.43 3.26
C ARG A 235 38.34 -3.81 2.08
N LEU A 236 37.18 -3.19 2.28
CA LEU A 236 36.50 -2.43 1.22
C LEU A 236 37.08 -1.01 1.08
N SER A 237 37.00 -0.42 -0.12
CA SER A 237 37.36 0.99 -0.32
C SER A 237 36.49 1.89 0.57
N ARG A 238 37.08 2.98 1.09
CA ARG A 238 36.42 3.91 2.03
C ARG A 238 35.10 4.46 1.46
N SER A 239 35.08 4.77 0.16
CA SER A 239 33.90 5.27 -0.57
C SER A 239 32.77 4.24 -0.68
N ALA A 240 33.07 2.98 -1.01
CA ALA A 240 32.03 1.96 -1.18
C ALA A 240 31.39 1.56 0.15
N THR A 241 32.16 1.61 1.24
CA THR A 241 31.70 1.31 2.61
C THR A 241 30.84 2.44 3.16
N GLU A 242 31.24 3.69 2.95
CA GLU A 242 30.46 4.87 3.33
C GLU A 242 29.11 4.88 2.59
N GLU A 243 29.08 4.61 1.28
CA GLU A 243 27.83 4.55 0.51
C GLU A 243 26.89 3.39 0.94
N LEU A 244 27.43 2.19 1.19
CA LEU A 244 26.63 1.04 1.68
C LEU A 244 26.05 1.29 3.09
N LEU A 245 26.80 1.98 3.95
CA LEU A 245 26.34 2.34 5.29
C LEU A 245 25.33 3.48 5.26
N VAL A 246 25.50 4.46 4.37
CA VAL A 246 24.57 5.57 4.15
C VAL A 246 23.25 5.07 3.54
N GLU A 247 23.31 4.23 2.51
CA GLU A 247 22.11 3.64 1.88
C GLU A 247 21.43 2.59 2.75
N GLY A 248 22.21 1.78 3.48
CA GLY A 248 21.67 0.90 4.52
C GLY A 248 20.94 1.66 5.62
N ASN A 249 21.32 2.92 5.87
CA ASN A 249 20.63 3.78 6.84
C ASN A 249 19.24 4.24 6.37
N ILE A 250 18.99 4.22 5.05
CA ILE A 250 17.74 4.63 4.38
C ILE A 250 16.65 3.53 4.46
N LEU A 251 17.04 2.28 4.72
CA LEU A 251 16.17 1.10 4.56
C LEU A 251 16.32 0.09 5.72
N LEU A 252 15.97 0.42 6.97
CA LEU A 252 15.96 -0.60 8.04
C LEU A 252 14.78 -0.51 9.04
N ARG A 253 14.08 -1.66 9.10
CA ARG A 253 12.87 -2.07 9.83
C ARG A 253 11.54 -1.48 9.37
N ASP A 254 10.60 -2.40 9.09
CA ASP A 254 9.19 -2.12 8.77
C ASP A 254 9.05 -1.28 7.47
N THR A 255 9.70 -1.76 6.41
CA THR A 255 9.61 -1.25 5.03
C THR A 255 9.13 -2.38 4.13
N ASP A 256 8.09 -2.11 3.34
CA ASP A 256 7.63 -2.97 2.26
C ASP A 256 8.52 -2.76 1.03
N MET A 257 8.85 -3.86 0.36
CA MET A 257 9.53 -3.86 -0.93
C MET A 257 8.67 -4.61 -1.93
N ASP A 258 8.03 -3.86 -2.83
CA ASP A 258 7.21 -4.38 -3.90
C ASP A 258 8.06 -4.59 -5.15
N LEU A 259 8.14 -5.84 -5.62
CA LEU A 259 8.74 -6.20 -6.90
C LEU A 259 7.62 -6.51 -7.89
N ARG A 260 7.55 -5.77 -8.99
CA ARG A 260 6.53 -5.96 -10.03
C ARG A 260 7.16 -6.51 -11.29
N LEU A 261 6.82 -7.77 -11.61
CA LEU A 261 7.14 -8.37 -12.91
C LEU A 261 6.26 -7.73 -13.98
N GLY A 262 6.88 -6.93 -14.85
CA GLY A 262 6.23 -6.29 -15.97
C GLY A 262 5.96 -7.25 -17.12
N THR A 263 5.29 -6.76 -18.15
CA THR A 263 4.99 -7.55 -19.36
C THR A 263 6.29 -8.03 -20.02
N PRO A 264 6.45 -9.33 -20.30
CA PRO A 264 7.65 -9.86 -20.92
C PRO A 264 7.83 -9.31 -22.33
N LEU A 265 9.08 -8.99 -22.67
CA LEU A 265 9.48 -8.45 -23.96
C LEU A 265 10.28 -9.51 -24.72
N VAL A 266 9.62 -10.08 -25.73
CA VAL A 266 10.25 -11.00 -26.67
C VAL A 266 10.75 -10.21 -27.89
N PRO A 267 12.02 -10.39 -28.32
CA PRO A 267 12.51 -9.84 -29.57
C PRO A 267 11.64 -10.24 -30.75
N ARG A 268 11.39 -9.31 -31.68
CA ARG A 268 10.54 -9.59 -32.85
C ARG A 268 11.17 -10.67 -33.73
N PRO A 269 10.38 -11.57 -34.32
CA PRO A 269 10.87 -12.54 -35.29
C PRO A 269 11.71 -11.89 -36.41
N TRP A 270 12.73 -12.61 -36.85
CA TRP A 270 13.61 -12.19 -37.93
C TRP A 270 12.93 -12.44 -39.29
N ARG A 271 12.93 -11.43 -40.16
CA ARG A 271 12.42 -11.54 -41.54
C ARG A 271 13.34 -12.46 -42.34
N TRP A 272 12.82 -13.05 -43.42
CA TRP A 272 13.55 -14.03 -44.22
C TRP A 272 14.93 -13.53 -44.71
N HIS A 273 15.05 -12.26 -45.08
CA HIS A 273 16.32 -11.68 -45.55
C HIS A 273 17.30 -11.41 -44.40
N GLU A 274 16.79 -11.03 -43.23
CA GLU A 274 17.61 -10.85 -42.02
C GLU A 274 18.13 -12.21 -41.53
N ARG A 275 17.31 -13.28 -41.58
CA ARG A 275 17.74 -14.65 -41.29
C ARG A 275 18.88 -15.10 -42.22
N ARG A 276 18.76 -14.83 -43.53
CA ARG A 276 19.83 -15.13 -44.49
C ARG A 276 21.15 -14.42 -44.16
N LEU A 277 21.10 -13.16 -43.68
CA LEU A 277 22.29 -12.44 -43.23
C LEU A 277 22.90 -13.11 -41.99
N ALA A 278 22.08 -13.45 -41.00
CA ALA A 278 22.52 -14.14 -39.79
C ALA A 278 23.13 -15.52 -40.08
N THR A 279 22.56 -16.29 -41.02
CA THR A 279 23.12 -17.58 -41.47
C THR A 279 24.49 -17.43 -42.10
N ARG A 280 24.71 -16.37 -42.92
CA ARG A 280 26.03 -16.12 -43.50
C ARG A 280 27.09 -15.85 -42.45
N VAL A 281 26.74 -15.05 -41.43
CA VAL A 281 27.64 -14.78 -40.29
C VAL A 281 27.90 -16.08 -39.50
N SER A 282 26.87 -16.90 -39.24
CA SER A 282 27.03 -18.18 -38.53
C SER A 282 27.99 -19.15 -39.23
N ARG A 283 27.98 -19.16 -40.56
CA ARG A 283 28.89 -19.98 -41.37
C ARG A 283 30.32 -19.46 -41.39
N ALA A 284 30.49 -18.14 -41.43
CA ALA A 284 31.79 -17.49 -41.56
C ALA A 284 32.60 -17.46 -40.25
N HIS A 285 31.95 -17.61 -39.10
CA HIS A 285 32.58 -17.44 -37.78
C HIS A 285 32.39 -18.67 -36.88
N GLN A 286 33.24 -18.80 -35.86
CA GLN A 286 33.24 -19.93 -34.91
C GLN A 286 33.03 -19.50 -33.45
N GLU A 287 33.03 -18.19 -33.19
CA GLU A 287 32.91 -17.62 -31.84
C GLU A 287 31.81 -16.56 -31.79
N LEU A 288 31.07 -16.51 -30.66
CA LEU A 288 29.99 -15.54 -30.47
C LEU A 288 30.47 -14.09 -30.56
N VAL A 289 31.75 -13.82 -30.28
CA VAL A 289 32.35 -12.48 -30.37
C VAL A 289 32.11 -11.83 -31.73
N ALA A 290 32.07 -12.60 -32.82
CA ALA A 290 31.82 -12.09 -34.17
C ALA A 290 30.44 -11.42 -34.36
N TYR A 291 29.46 -11.78 -33.53
CA TYR A 291 28.14 -11.16 -33.54
C TYR A 291 28.08 -9.86 -32.72
N PHE A 292 28.93 -9.72 -31.71
CA PHE A 292 29.02 -8.53 -30.85
C PHE A 292 30.02 -7.50 -31.40
N GLU A 293 31.09 -7.97 -32.02
CA GLU A 293 32.19 -7.19 -32.60
C GLU A 293 32.39 -7.58 -34.09
N PRO A 294 31.47 -7.14 -34.98
CA PRO A 294 31.51 -7.56 -36.37
C PRO A 294 32.76 -7.04 -37.11
N ALA A 295 33.45 -7.94 -37.81
CA ALA A 295 34.65 -7.62 -38.58
C ALA A 295 34.35 -6.55 -39.67
N PRO A 296 35.13 -5.45 -39.77
CA PRO A 296 34.81 -4.33 -40.66
C PRO A 296 34.83 -4.67 -42.17
N ARG A 297 35.47 -5.78 -42.55
CA ARG A 297 35.70 -6.18 -43.94
C ARG A 297 34.56 -7.04 -44.53
N GLU A 298 33.63 -7.52 -43.72
CA GLU A 298 32.53 -8.39 -44.20
C GLU A 298 31.22 -7.61 -44.38
N TRP A 299 30.69 -7.54 -45.61
CA TRP A 299 29.49 -6.75 -45.92
C TRP A 299 28.22 -7.30 -45.24
N SER A 300 28.09 -8.62 -45.09
CA SER A 300 26.96 -9.28 -44.41
C SER A 300 26.91 -8.91 -42.93
N ALA A 301 28.06 -8.94 -42.25
CA ALA A 301 28.18 -8.54 -40.85
C ALA A 301 27.86 -7.05 -40.64
N ARG A 302 28.27 -6.17 -41.57
CA ARG A 302 27.93 -4.74 -41.55
C ARG A 302 26.43 -4.49 -41.67
N LEU A 303 25.76 -5.13 -42.61
CA LEU A 303 24.30 -4.99 -42.79
C LEU A 303 23.54 -5.54 -41.58
N LEU A 304 23.96 -6.69 -41.04
CA LEU A 304 23.39 -7.26 -39.82
C LEU A 304 23.54 -6.29 -38.64
N GLY A 305 24.71 -5.67 -38.49
CA GLY A 305 24.98 -4.66 -37.47
C GLY A 305 24.06 -3.43 -37.58
N LEU A 306 23.74 -2.96 -38.79
CA LEU A 306 22.79 -1.85 -38.99
C LEU A 306 21.36 -2.22 -38.56
N VAL A 307 20.92 -3.43 -38.92
CA VAL A 307 19.60 -3.95 -38.51
C VAL A 307 19.51 -4.10 -36.98
N LEU A 308 20.56 -4.67 -36.37
CA LEU A 308 20.66 -4.86 -34.93
C LEU A 308 20.61 -3.52 -34.18
N ARG A 309 21.38 -2.51 -34.61
CA ARG A 309 21.37 -1.18 -33.98
C ARG A 309 19.96 -0.61 -33.86
N ARG A 310 19.14 -0.69 -34.92
CA ARG A 310 17.75 -0.20 -34.90
C ARG A 310 16.88 -1.02 -33.93
N ARG A 311 16.96 -2.36 -33.99
CA ARG A 311 16.19 -3.27 -33.13
C ARG A 311 16.56 -3.10 -31.65
N ILE A 312 17.83 -2.90 -31.33
CA ILE A 312 18.35 -2.67 -29.97
C ILE A 312 17.77 -1.40 -29.36
N GLN A 313 17.74 -0.28 -30.09
CA GLN A 313 17.18 0.98 -29.58
C GLN A 313 15.68 0.86 -29.27
N VAL A 314 14.92 0.19 -30.16
CA VAL A 314 13.49 -0.08 -29.93
C VAL A 314 13.29 -0.96 -28.70
N MET A 315 14.07 -2.02 -28.55
CA MET A 315 13.98 -2.92 -27.39
C MET A 315 14.31 -2.19 -26.09
N ARG A 316 15.37 -1.38 -26.07
CA ARG A 316 15.73 -0.56 -24.90
C ARG A 316 14.57 0.33 -24.48
N ASN A 317 14.04 1.13 -25.40
CA ASN A 317 12.98 2.08 -25.05
C ASN A 317 11.74 1.34 -24.51
N ARG A 318 11.41 0.17 -25.05
CA ARG A 318 10.28 -0.65 -24.56
C ARG A 318 10.50 -1.15 -23.15
N TYR A 319 11.68 -1.72 -22.83
CA TYR A 319 11.91 -2.22 -21.48
C TYR A 319 12.09 -1.10 -20.46
N MET A 320 12.67 0.05 -20.84
CA MET A 320 12.78 1.20 -19.94
C MET A 320 11.41 1.77 -19.63
N SER A 321 10.56 1.92 -20.64
CA SER A 321 9.17 2.33 -20.44
C SER A 321 8.44 1.39 -19.50
N ALA A 322 8.53 0.07 -19.74
CA ALA A 322 7.89 -0.93 -18.88
C ALA A 322 8.42 -0.90 -17.44
N LEU A 323 9.72 -0.64 -17.24
CA LEU A 323 10.35 -0.55 -15.92
C LEU A 323 9.83 0.64 -15.12
N TYR A 324 9.73 1.82 -15.74
CA TYR A 324 9.27 3.01 -15.02
C TYR A 324 7.75 3.09 -14.84
N THR A 325 6.97 2.51 -15.75
CA THR A 325 5.51 2.40 -15.55
C THR A 325 5.14 1.33 -14.52
N GLY A 326 6.07 0.47 -14.12
CA GLY A 326 5.85 -0.59 -13.13
C GLY A 326 5.94 -0.14 -11.66
N VAL A 327 6.19 1.15 -11.39
CA VAL A 327 6.31 1.68 -10.02
C VAL A 327 5.00 1.47 -9.26
N THR A 328 5.11 0.98 -8.03
CA THR A 328 3.96 0.85 -7.13
C THR A 328 3.74 2.17 -6.39
N VAL A 329 2.75 2.95 -6.83
CA VAL A 329 2.41 4.28 -6.32
C VAL A 329 1.89 4.19 -4.89
N ASN A 330 2.43 5.02 -4.00
CA ASN A 330 2.13 5.03 -2.58
C ASN A 330 1.85 6.47 -2.12
N LEU A 331 1.55 6.65 -0.82
CA LEU A 331 1.16 7.96 -0.30
C LEU A 331 2.28 9.00 -0.41
N SER A 332 3.54 8.60 -0.22
CA SER A 332 4.70 9.49 -0.36
C SER A 332 4.88 9.98 -1.80
N HIS A 333 4.59 9.14 -2.81
CA HIS A 333 4.59 9.56 -4.21
C HIS A 333 3.55 10.64 -4.49
N LEU A 334 2.31 10.45 -4.00
CA LEU A 334 1.24 11.42 -4.16
C LEU A 334 1.53 12.72 -3.41
N ALA A 335 2.04 12.64 -2.18
CA ALA A 335 2.44 13.79 -1.38
C ALA A 335 3.57 14.58 -2.04
N ALA A 336 4.62 13.91 -2.49
CA ALA A 336 5.74 14.53 -3.18
C ALA A 336 5.30 15.22 -4.48
N ARG A 337 4.48 14.55 -5.30
CA ARG A 337 3.97 15.14 -6.54
C ARG A 337 3.03 16.32 -6.27
N MET A 338 2.23 16.27 -5.20
CA MET A 338 1.38 17.39 -4.77
C MET A 338 2.22 18.60 -4.32
N ILE A 339 3.28 18.39 -3.53
CA ILE A 339 4.20 19.48 -3.13
C ILE A 339 4.80 20.16 -4.35
N LEU A 340 5.37 19.38 -5.30
CA LEU A 340 5.98 19.97 -6.49
C LEU A 340 4.96 20.68 -7.38
N GLU A 341 3.73 20.16 -7.50
CA GLU A 341 2.67 20.82 -8.26
C GLU A 341 2.21 22.15 -7.62
N LEU A 342 2.19 22.25 -6.29
CA LEU A 342 1.92 23.50 -5.57
C LEU A 342 3.06 24.51 -5.77
N VAL A 343 4.32 24.06 -5.66
CA VAL A 343 5.51 24.89 -5.91
C VAL A 343 5.54 25.38 -7.36
N ASP A 344 5.23 24.54 -8.34
CA ASP A 344 5.15 24.90 -9.76
C ASP A 344 4.08 25.99 -10.03
N ARG A 345 3.05 26.07 -9.17
CA ARG A 345 2.01 27.12 -9.20
C ARG A 345 2.39 28.40 -8.43
N GLY A 346 3.56 28.41 -7.78
CA GLY A 346 4.02 29.50 -6.92
C GLY A 346 3.44 29.48 -5.51
N GLU A 347 2.76 28.41 -5.10
CA GLU A 347 2.23 28.23 -3.75
C GLU A 347 3.33 27.65 -2.84
N MET A 348 4.12 28.52 -2.21
CA MET A 348 5.21 28.12 -1.29
C MET A 348 4.73 27.85 0.15
N GLU A 349 3.46 28.12 0.46
CA GLU A 349 2.85 27.84 1.75
C GLU A 349 1.45 27.24 1.55
N VAL A 350 1.09 26.26 2.38
CA VAL A 350 -0.23 25.62 2.35
C VAL A 350 -0.71 25.31 3.76
N GLU A 351 -2.00 25.53 4.02
CA GLU A 351 -2.64 25.09 5.27
C GLU A 351 -2.57 23.56 5.37
N ARG A 352 -2.20 23.02 6.53
CA ARG A 352 -2.05 21.57 6.76
C ARG A 352 -3.36 20.84 6.46
N GLY A 353 -4.49 21.34 6.97
CA GLY A 353 -5.81 20.80 6.67
C GLY A 353 -6.09 20.72 5.17
N ARG A 354 -5.77 21.78 4.40
CA ARG A 354 -5.91 21.78 2.94
C ARG A 354 -5.00 20.77 2.27
N PHE A 355 -3.73 20.69 2.68
CA PHE A 355 -2.78 19.72 2.12
C PHE A 355 -3.28 18.27 2.33
N HIS A 356 -3.78 17.95 3.51
CA HIS A 356 -4.28 16.62 3.82
C HIS A 356 -5.54 16.27 3.01
N ARG A 357 -6.47 17.23 2.82
CA ARG A 357 -7.61 17.06 1.90
C ARG A 357 -7.15 16.79 0.46
N LEU A 358 -6.16 17.54 -0.01
CA LEU A 358 -5.58 17.36 -1.35
C LEU A 358 -4.94 15.98 -1.52
N ILE A 359 -4.23 15.47 -0.51
CA ILE A 359 -3.66 14.12 -0.54
C ILE A 359 -4.77 13.06 -0.55
N TYR A 360 -5.79 13.21 0.30
CA TYR A 360 -6.94 12.31 0.30
C TYR A 360 -7.61 12.26 -1.09
N LEU A 361 -7.92 13.42 -1.68
CA LEU A 361 -8.50 13.49 -3.01
C LEU A 361 -7.59 12.90 -4.09
N ALA A 362 -6.27 13.12 -4.01
CA ALA A 362 -5.31 12.52 -4.93
C ALA A 362 -5.34 10.98 -4.86
N VAL A 363 -5.53 10.40 -3.67
CA VAL A 363 -5.75 8.95 -3.51
C VAL A 363 -7.03 8.52 -4.24
N LYS A 364 -8.15 9.23 -4.05
CA LYS A 364 -9.44 8.91 -4.69
C LYS A 364 -9.35 8.97 -6.22
N TYR A 365 -8.74 10.01 -6.77
CA TYR A 365 -8.53 10.11 -8.22
C TYR A 365 -7.56 9.04 -8.74
N ALA A 366 -6.52 8.69 -7.98
CA ALA A 366 -5.59 7.63 -8.37
C ALA A 366 -6.24 6.23 -8.34
N GLN A 367 -7.17 5.97 -7.40
CA GLN A 367 -7.97 4.74 -7.36
C GLN A 367 -8.87 4.58 -8.58
N GLY A 368 -9.44 5.69 -9.08
CA GLY A 368 -10.28 5.70 -10.29
C GLY A 368 -9.49 5.68 -11.61
N ALA A 369 -8.17 5.87 -11.56
CA ALA A 369 -7.34 5.98 -12.76
C ALA A 369 -6.83 4.61 -13.25
N GLY A 370 -7.04 4.34 -14.55
CA GLY A 370 -6.47 3.17 -15.21
C GLY A 370 -4.95 3.29 -15.39
N GLY A 371 -4.25 2.16 -15.32
CA GLY A 371 -2.81 2.10 -15.58
C GLY A 371 -1.91 2.55 -14.42
N ILE A 372 -2.47 2.72 -13.22
CA ILE A 372 -1.70 2.93 -11.98
C ILE A 372 -1.62 1.62 -11.20
N HIS A 373 -0.42 1.30 -10.71
CA HIS A 373 -0.23 0.24 -9.73
C HIS A 373 -0.20 0.85 -8.34
N LEU A 374 -1.27 0.71 -7.56
CA LEU A 374 -1.34 1.28 -6.22
C LEU A 374 -0.77 0.32 -5.17
N HIS A 375 -0.13 0.89 -4.16
CA HIS A 375 0.26 0.19 -2.96
C HIS A 375 -0.99 -0.26 -2.18
N ARG A 376 -0.91 -1.40 -1.49
CA ARG A 376 -2.05 -1.98 -0.74
C ARG A 376 -2.68 -1.03 0.27
N SER A 377 -1.88 -0.14 0.88
CA SER A 377 -2.37 0.85 1.83
C SER A 377 -3.27 1.91 1.19
N LEU A 378 -3.30 2.01 -0.13
CA LEU A 378 -4.20 2.89 -0.89
C LEU A 378 -5.43 2.14 -1.42
N HIS A 379 -5.53 0.82 -1.21
CA HIS A 379 -6.73 0.03 -1.52
C HIS A 379 -7.61 -0.20 -0.29
N ASP A 380 -7.01 -0.18 0.89
CA ASP A 380 -7.70 -0.29 2.18
C ASP A 380 -7.89 1.11 2.77
N PRO A 381 -9.13 1.58 2.96
CA PRO A 381 -9.43 2.86 3.62
C PRO A 381 -8.74 3.06 4.97
N ASP A 382 -8.52 1.99 5.75
CA ASP A 382 -7.80 2.10 7.04
C ASP A 382 -6.33 2.54 6.84
N GLY A 383 -5.78 2.40 5.63
CA GLY A 383 -4.43 2.81 5.27
C GLY A 383 -4.27 4.29 4.89
N TYR A 384 -5.36 5.01 4.57
CA TYR A 384 -5.27 6.41 4.10
C TYR A 384 -6.36 7.36 4.63
N LEU A 385 -7.48 6.91 5.18
CA LEU A 385 -8.54 7.80 5.68
C LEU A 385 -8.05 8.74 6.79
N SER A 386 -7.18 8.24 7.66
CA SER A 386 -6.57 9.00 8.76
C SER A 386 -5.66 10.14 8.29
N VAL A 387 -5.45 10.29 6.97
CA VAL A 387 -4.84 11.50 6.40
C VAL A 387 -5.67 12.73 6.79
N LEU A 388 -7.00 12.63 6.76
CA LEU A 388 -7.91 13.74 7.06
C LEU A 388 -7.82 14.22 8.52
N ASP A 389 -7.31 13.37 9.42
CA ASP A 389 -7.19 13.64 10.85
C ASP A 389 -5.74 13.90 11.30
N ASP A 390 -4.82 14.11 10.36
CA ASP A 390 -3.37 14.25 10.66
C ASP A 390 -2.82 13.06 11.48
N ALA A 391 -3.38 11.86 11.26
CA ALA A 391 -3.08 10.65 12.03
C ALA A 391 -2.55 9.50 11.16
N CYS A 392 -2.37 9.72 9.84
CA CYS A 392 -1.87 8.69 8.94
C CYS A 392 -0.37 8.44 9.14
N PRO A 393 0.05 7.24 9.59
CA PRO A 393 1.46 6.98 9.88
C PRO A 393 2.36 7.11 8.64
N GLY A 394 1.84 6.77 7.47
CA GLY A 394 2.57 6.87 6.20
C GLY A 394 2.87 8.32 5.81
N LEU A 395 1.89 9.22 5.97
CA LEU A 395 2.07 10.64 5.68
C LEU A 395 2.96 11.31 6.73
N GLN A 396 2.70 11.08 8.01
CA GLN A 396 3.53 11.61 9.11
C GLN A 396 5.00 11.18 9.01
N GLN A 397 5.26 9.98 8.49
CA GLN A 397 6.63 9.55 8.22
C GLN A 397 7.26 10.35 7.08
N PHE A 398 6.54 10.56 5.99
CA PHE A 398 7.00 11.39 4.88
C PHE A 398 7.26 12.83 5.32
N GLU A 399 6.36 13.43 6.11
CA GLU A 399 6.50 14.78 6.65
C GLU A 399 7.71 14.91 7.56
N ARG A 400 7.89 13.98 8.53
CA ARG A 400 9.08 13.97 9.40
C ARG A 400 10.38 13.86 8.60
N MET A 401 10.37 13.04 7.55
CA MET A 401 11.51 12.93 6.65
C MET A 401 11.77 14.26 5.95
N ALA A 402 10.74 14.89 5.36
CA ALA A 402 10.88 16.15 4.64
C ALA A 402 11.33 17.30 5.56
N VAL A 403 10.84 17.34 6.81
CA VAL A 403 11.30 18.29 7.84
C VAL A 403 12.75 18.02 8.21
N SER A 404 13.14 16.76 8.46
CA SER A 404 14.53 16.42 8.83
C SER A 404 15.56 16.75 7.75
N LEU A 405 15.12 16.89 6.49
CA LEU A 405 15.95 17.25 5.35
C LEU A 405 15.88 18.74 5.01
N ASP A 406 15.24 19.58 5.84
CA ASP A 406 15.02 21.01 5.58
C ASP A 406 14.34 21.28 4.23
N LEU A 407 13.40 20.42 3.82
CA LEU A 407 12.61 20.59 2.60
C LEU A 407 11.29 21.29 2.88
N ILE A 408 10.69 20.99 4.03
CA ILE A 408 9.47 21.65 4.51
C ILE A 408 9.68 22.11 5.95
N GLU A 409 9.10 23.24 6.30
CA GLU A 409 8.98 23.73 7.67
C GLU A 409 7.51 23.63 8.11
N MET A 410 7.29 23.26 9.37
CA MET A 410 5.96 23.20 9.99
C MET A 410 5.81 24.38 10.93
N ASP A 411 4.98 25.35 10.56
CA ASP A 411 4.65 26.53 11.39
C ASP A 411 3.19 26.42 11.85
N GLY A 412 2.98 25.75 12.98
CA GLY A 412 1.65 25.46 13.53
C GLY A 412 0.75 24.70 12.53
N GLU A 413 -0.23 25.41 11.97
CA GLU A 413 -1.24 24.88 11.05
C GLU A 413 -0.85 25.04 9.56
N ARG A 414 0.40 25.40 9.25
CA ARG A 414 0.86 25.58 7.86
C ARG A 414 2.15 24.81 7.56
N TYR A 415 2.23 24.31 6.33
CA TYR A 415 3.48 23.86 5.71
C TYR A 415 4.07 25.01 4.91
N ARG A 416 5.35 25.30 5.14
CA ARG A 416 6.17 26.18 4.29
C ARG A 416 7.16 25.33 3.51
N PHE A 417 7.14 25.46 2.19
CA PHE A 417 8.07 24.80 1.30
C PHE A 417 9.37 25.61 1.23
N LEU A 418 10.48 24.99 1.57
CA LEU A 418 11.77 25.69 1.69
C LEU A 418 12.47 25.79 0.32
N PRO A 419 13.30 26.81 0.07
CA PRO A 419 14.01 26.99 -1.20
C PRO A 419 14.84 25.76 -1.62
N LYS A 420 15.33 24.98 -0.65
CA LYS A 420 16.07 23.72 -0.84
C LYS A 420 15.33 22.70 -1.71
N LEU A 421 13.98 22.73 -1.73
CA LEU A 421 13.17 21.92 -2.64
C LEU A 421 13.43 22.22 -4.12
N CYS A 422 13.73 23.49 -4.43
CA CYS A 422 13.93 24.00 -5.79
C CYS A 422 15.41 24.01 -6.21
N GLU A 423 16.33 23.82 -5.26
CA GLU A 423 17.76 23.80 -5.52
C GLU A 423 18.16 22.68 -6.48
N GLU A 424 19.16 22.96 -7.31
CA GLU A 424 19.74 21.97 -8.21
C GLU A 424 20.72 21.10 -7.45
N HIS A 425 20.26 19.94 -7.00
CA HIS A 425 21.12 18.94 -6.38
C HIS A 425 21.82 18.09 -7.43
N THR A 426 23.07 17.74 -7.18
CA THR A 426 23.74 16.70 -7.96
C THR A 426 23.15 15.33 -7.61
N PHE A 427 23.20 14.39 -8.53
CA PHE A 427 22.53 13.10 -8.37
C PHE A 427 22.94 12.26 -7.18
N ASP A 428 24.21 12.34 -6.83
CA ASP A 428 24.76 11.55 -5.75
C ASP A 428 24.28 12.09 -4.38
N THR A 429 23.81 13.35 -4.34
CA THR A 429 23.33 14.00 -3.12
C THR A 429 21.81 14.14 -3.05
N VAL A 430 21.07 14.16 -4.17
CA VAL A 430 19.60 14.36 -4.17
C VAL A 430 18.84 13.33 -3.34
N ARG A 431 19.31 12.08 -3.25
CA ARG A 431 18.69 11.03 -2.40
C ARG A 431 18.91 11.25 -0.91
N MET A 432 19.95 12.00 -0.56
CA MET A 432 20.26 12.39 0.81
C MET A 432 19.67 13.75 1.17
N GLU A 433 19.51 14.63 0.19
CA GLU A 433 19.18 16.04 0.42
C GLU A 433 17.75 16.40 0.04
N ASN A 434 17.14 15.70 -0.92
CA ASN A 434 15.81 16.02 -1.44
C ASN A 434 15.02 14.77 -1.89
N LEU A 435 14.59 13.96 -0.91
CA LEU A 435 13.77 12.77 -1.13
C LEU A 435 12.38 13.08 -1.72
N VAL A 436 11.87 14.31 -1.56
CA VAL A 436 10.61 14.74 -2.19
C VAL A 436 10.74 14.67 -3.72
N VAL A 437 11.80 15.25 -4.29
CA VAL A 437 12.04 15.18 -5.74
C VAL A 437 12.27 13.74 -6.20
N VAL A 438 12.92 12.90 -5.41
CA VAL A 438 13.10 11.46 -5.72
C VAL A 438 11.75 10.77 -5.87
N TYR A 439 10.88 10.88 -4.88
CA TYR A 439 9.53 10.31 -4.93
C TYR A 439 8.71 10.82 -6.11
N ALA A 440 8.73 12.13 -6.37
CA ALA A 440 7.99 12.70 -7.49
C ALA A 440 8.51 12.22 -8.86
N ASN A 441 9.83 12.04 -8.99
CA ASN A 441 10.46 11.59 -10.23
C ASN A 441 10.20 10.12 -10.53
N GLU A 442 10.06 9.26 -9.52
CA GLU A 442 9.72 7.84 -9.72
C GLU A 442 8.38 7.67 -10.44
N VAL A 443 7.41 8.53 -10.13
CA VAL A 443 6.05 8.47 -10.72
C VAL A 443 5.83 9.43 -11.88
N ALA A 444 6.78 10.32 -12.19
CA ALA A 444 6.66 11.26 -13.31
C ALA A 444 6.37 10.61 -14.68
N PRO A 445 6.89 9.41 -15.02
CA PRO A 445 6.54 8.72 -16.27
C PRO A 445 5.10 8.17 -16.31
N ILE A 446 4.42 8.11 -15.17
CA ILE A 446 3.05 7.61 -15.04
C ILE A 446 2.09 8.80 -15.12
N ALA A 447 1.77 9.23 -16.34
CA ALA A 447 0.89 10.38 -16.57
C ALA A 447 -0.41 10.36 -15.74
N PRO A 448 -1.11 9.22 -15.57
CA PRO A 448 -2.30 9.17 -14.71
C PRO A 448 -2.09 9.62 -13.25
N VAL A 449 -0.88 9.48 -12.69
CA VAL A 449 -0.56 9.97 -11.33
C VAL A 449 -0.56 11.50 -11.29
N GLY A 450 0.09 12.14 -12.27
CA GLY A 450 0.09 13.59 -12.40
C GLY A 450 -1.31 14.16 -12.63
N GLU A 451 -2.12 13.49 -13.45
CA GLU A 451 -3.51 13.89 -13.70
C GLU A 451 -4.40 13.71 -12.45
N ALA A 452 -4.17 12.66 -11.64
CA ALA A 452 -4.88 12.49 -10.37
C ALA A 452 -4.58 13.63 -9.37
N VAL A 453 -3.32 14.07 -9.28
CA VAL A 453 -2.90 15.21 -8.42
C VAL A 453 -3.54 16.52 -8.91
N LYS A 454 -3.55 16.77 -10.22
CA LYS A 454 -4.19 17.97 -10.79
C LYS A 454 -5.71 17.95 -10.60
N ALA A 455 -6.34 16.79 -10.76
CA ALA A 455 -7.78 16.62 -10.53
C ALA A 455 -8.14 16.88 -9.06
N ALA A 456 -7.31 16.43 -8.11
CA ALA A 456 -7.48 16.72 -6.69
C ALA A 456 -7.45 18.23 -6.41
N LEU A 457 -6.47 18.95 -6.97
CA LEU A 457 -6.38 20.42 -6.86
C LEU A 457 -7.60 21.13 -7.46
N ALA A 458 -8.11 20.65 -8.59
CA ALA A 458 -9.28 21.24 -9.24
C ALA A 458 -10.59 20.97 -8.46
N ALA A 459 -10.68 19.84 -7.78
CA ALA A 459 -11.90 19.41 -7.09
C ALA A 459 -12.02 19.93 -5.65
N GLU A 460 -10.91 20.31 -4.99
CA GLU A 460 -10.88 20.62 -3.55
C GLU A 460 -11.88 21.71 -3.13
N ALA A 461 -12.00 22.78 -3.92
CA ALA A 461 -12.94 23.87 -3.61
C ALA A 461 -14.42 23.41 -3.63
N GLY A 462 -14.75 22.41 -4.46
CA GLY A 462 -16.08 21.82 -4.55
C GLY A 462 -16.30 20.62 -3.61
N TRP A 463 -15.29 20.23 -2.83
CA TRP A 463 -15.35 19.04 -1.96
C TRP A 463 -15.90 19.39 -0.57
N HIS A 464 -17.15 19.81 -0.54
CA HIS A 464 -17.96 20.05 0.65
C HIS A 464 -19.36 19.48 0.43
N GLY A 465 -20.24 19.53 1.43
CA GLY A 465 -21.63 19.11 1.26
C GLY A 465 -21.78 17.66 0.79
N VAL A 466 -22.69 17.47 -0.17
CA VAL A 466 -22.97 16.17 -0.81
C VAL A 466 -21.72 15.50 -1.42
N PRO A 467 -20.90 16.16 -2.26
CA PRO A 467 -19.67 15.57 -2.78
C PRO A 467 -18.78 14.95 -1.71
N ARG A 468 -18.56 15.65 -0.59
CA ARG A 468 -17.72 15.16 0.51
C ARG A 468 -18.34 13.94 1.20
N ALA A 469 -19.64 13.99 1.48
CA ALA A 469 -20.34 12.88 2.12
C ALA A 469 -20.32 11.61 1.27
N VAL A 470 -20.54 11.73 -0.04
CA VAL A 470 -20.49 10.60 -0.98
C VAL A 470 -19.11 9.97 -1.01
N THR A 471 -18.04 10.76 -1.17
CA THR A 471 -16.68 10.21 -1.23
C THR A 471 -16.29 9.48 0.06
N LEU A 472 -16.66 10.02 1.23
CA LEU A 472 -16.40 9.38 2.53
C LEU A 472 -17.24 8.11 2.71
N PHE A 473 -18.48 8.09 2.23
CA PHE A 473 -19.34 6.93 2.30
C PHE A 473 -18.87 5.79 1.37
N GLU A 474 -18.35 6.12 0.19
CA GLU A 474 -17.70 5.14 -0.70
C GLU A 474 -16.53 4.43 -0.01
N ASP A 475 -15.79 5.12 0.88
CA ASP A 475 -14.72 4.49 1.66
C ASP A 475 -15.26 3.50 2.71
N GLU A 476 -16.43 3.75 3.30
CA GLU A 476 -17.07 2.76 4.19
C GLU A 476 -17.50 1.50 3.42
N GLN A 477 -18.00 1.68 2.20
CA GLN A 477 -18.34 0.56 1.31
C GLN A 477 -17.08 -0.22 0.89
N LEU A 478 -16.01 0.48 0.53
CA LEU A 478 -14.74 -0.15 0.17
C LEU A 478 -14.13 -0.92 1.35
N SER A 479 -14.18 -0.34 2.55
CA SER A 479 -13.76 -0.99 3.81
C SER A 479 -14.54 -2.29 4.05
N HIS A 480 -15.85 -2.29 3.81
CA HIS A 480 -16.69 -3.49 3.92
C HIS A 480 -16.29 -4.58 2.91
N VAL A 481 -16.11 -4.21 1.64
CA VAL A 481 -15.67 -5.15 0.59
C VAL A 481 -14.28 -5.73 0.91
N HIS A 482 -13.36 -4.90 1.39
CA HIS A 482 -12.02 -5.33 1.77
C HIS A 482 -12.04 -6.34 2.92
N ASP A 483 -12.76 -6.01 3.99
CA ASP A 483 -12.92 -6.89 5.15
C ASP A 483 -13.56 -8.23 4.75
N ARG A 484 -14.64 -8.21 3.94
CA ARG A 484 -15.26 -9.46 3.42
C ARG A 484 -14.24 -10.31 2.66
N LYS A 485 -13.47 -9.72 1.74
CA LYS A 485 -12.46 -10.46 0.97
C LYS A 485 -11.37 -11.06 1.86
N GLN A 486 -10.94 -10.34 2.90
CA GLN A 486 -9.91 -10.81 3.82
C GLN A 486 -10.41 -11.96 4.71
N PHE A 487 -11.68 -11.90 5.15
CA PHE A 487 -12.21 -12.84 6.12
C PHE A 487 -13.06 -13.98 5.52
N HIS A 488 -13.22 -14.04 4.20
CA HIS A 488 -13.82 -15.18 3.47
C HIS A 488 -12.79 -16.11 2.80
N GLN A 489 -11.56 -16.15 3.33
CA GLN A 489 -10.51 -17.07 2.87
C GLN A 489 -10.75 -18.49 3.40
N ALA A 490 -10.20 -19.51 2.71
CA ALA A 490 -10.41 -20.94 3.02
C ALA A 490 -10.17 -21.33 4.50
N ARG A 491 -9.27 -20.62 5.18
CA ARG A 491 -8.99 -20.84 6.62
C ARG A 491 -10.11 -20.44 7.57
N HIS A 492 -11.12 -19.70 7.10
CA HIS A 492 -12.24 -19.22 7.93
C HIS A 492 -13.58 -19.90 7.60
N THR A 493 -13.59 -20.78 6.59
CA THR A 493 -14.80 -21.36 5.99
C THR A 493 -15.66 -22.11 7.00
N GLU A 494 -15.07 -22.90 7.90
CA GLU A 494 -15.82 -23.70 8.87
C GLU A 494 -16.78 -22.88 9.74
N VAL A 495 -16.32 -21.73 10.25
CA VAL A 495 -17.16 -20.83 11.07
C VAL A 495 -18.10 -20.03 10.18
N ASN A 496 -17.62 -19.53 9.04
CA ASN A 496 -18.42 -18.69 8.15
C ASN A 496 -19.62 -19.44 7.55
N ASP A 497 -19.45 -20.72 7.21
CA ASP A 497 -20.51 -21.54 6.61
C ASP A 497 -21.58 -21.95 7.65
N ALA A 498 -21.25 -21.87 8.94
CA ALA A 498 -22.19 -22.11 10.03
C ALA A 498 -23.04 -20.87 10.37
N GLU A 499 -22.71 -19.70 9.84
CA GLU A 499 -23.45 -18.47 10.11
C GLU A 499 -24.84 -18.47 9.46
N THR A 500 -25.82 -17.91 10.16
CA THR A 500 -27.23 -17.83 9.70
C THR A 500 -27.62 -16.47 9.15
N ALA A 501 -26.78 -15.45 9.36
CA ALA A 501 -27.08 -14.08 8.93
C ALA A 501 -27.14 -13.99 7.39
N THR A 502 -28.26 -13.49 6.87
CA THR A 502 -28.52 -13.37 5.43
C THR A 502 -28.88 -11.95 5.00
N ALA A 503 -29.25 -11.07 5.95
CA ALA A 503 -29.59 -9.68 5.67
C ALA A 503 -28.40 -8.88 5.12
N ASP A 504 -28.72 -7.82 4.34
CA ASP A 504 -27.68 -6.93 3.83
C ASP A 504 -27.07 -6.07 4.93
N GLY A 505 -25.87 -6.45 5.35
CA GLY A 505 -25.09 -5.75 6.34
C GLY A 505 -24.20 -4.62 5.80
N ALA A 506 -24.40 -4.16 4.57
CA ALA A 506 -23.71 -2.96 4.07
C ALA A 506 -24.17 -1.68 4.79
N PRO A 507 -23.27 -0.71 5.02
CA PRO A 507 -23.68 0.61 5.47
C PRO A 507 -24.61 1.28 4.44
N PHE A 508 -25.42 2.24 4.88
CA PHE A 508 -26.38 2.93 4.00
C PHE A 508 -26.38 4.45 4.19
N LEU A 509 -26.69 5.14 3.11
CA LEU A 509 -26.87 6.59 3.05
C LEU A 509 -28.19 6.87 2.35
N LEU A 510 -29.15 7.43 3.08
CA LEU A 510 -30.52 7.69 2.59
C LEU A 510 -30.80 9.19 2.53
N ASN A 511 -31.65 9.57 1.57
CA ASN A 511 -32.11 10.93 1.35
C ASN A 511 -30.95 11.94 1.20
N LEU A 512 -30.10 11.72 0.18
CA LEU A 512 -28.88 12.46 -0.07
C LEU A 512 -29.13 13.92 -0.50
N HIS A 513 -29.11 14.83 0.45
CA HIS A 513 -29.12 16.28 0.23
C HIS A 513 -28.56 16.98 1.47
N GLU A 514 -28.16 18.24 1.33
CA GLU A 514 -27.78 19.07 2.48
C GLU A 514 -29.04 19.50 3.25
N ALA A 515 -29.01 19.36 4.58
CA ALA A 515 -30.12 19.73 5.44
C ALA A 515 -29.63 20.33 6.77
N PRO A 516 -30.41 21.16 7.46
CA PRO A 516 -30.02 21.67 8.78
C PRO A 516 -29.80 20.56 9.82
N PHE A 517 -30.54 19.46 9.71
CA PHE A 517 -30.58 18.38 10.69
C PHE A 517 -30.55 17.01 10.00
N GLY A 518 -29.78 16.06 10.54
CA GLY A 518 -29.70 14.69 10.07
C GLY A 518 -29.52 13.68 11.20
N VAL A 519 -29.61 12.39 10.86
CA VAL A 519 -29.57 11.29 11.83
C VAL A 519 -28.49 10.27 11.47
N LEU A 520 -27.71 9.88 12.48
CA LEU A 520 -26.71 8.82 12.40
C LEU A 520 -27.20 7.59 13.19
N LEU A 521 -27.31 6.44 12.54
CA LEU A 521 -27.81 5.20 13.11
C LEU A 521 -26.69 4.20 13.36
N VAL A 522 -26.68 3.59 14.55
CA VAL A 522 -25.65 2.66 15.02
C VAL A 522 -26.27 1.37 15.56
N HIS A 523 -25.89 0.24 14.98
CA HIS A 523 -26.37 -1.09 15.37
C HIS A 523 -25.63 -1.66 16.61
N GLY A 524 -26.13 -2.76 17.15
CA GLY A 524 -25.62 -3.49 18.31
C GLY A 524 -24.46 -4.45 18.01
N PHE A 525 -23.93 -5.07 19.06
CA PHE A 525 -22.87 -6.09 18.97
C PHE A 525 -23.40 -7.36 18.31
N LEU A 526 -22.57 -8.04 17.51
CA LEU A 526 -22.93 -9.16 16.62
C LEU A 526 -23.92 -8.82 15.49
N ALA A 527 -24.59 -7.67 15.55
CA ALA A 527 -25.57 -7.24 14.55
C ALA A 527 -24.89 -6.64 13.30
N SER A 528 -25.72 -6.16 12.38
CA SER A 528 -25.32 -5.46 11.17
C SER A 528 -26.18 -4.20 10.97
N PRO A 529 -25.83 -3.31 10.04
CA PRO A 529 -26.68 -2.16 9.69
C PRO A 529 -28.14 -2.51 9.36
N ALA A 530 -28.43 -3.76 8.97
CA ALA A 530 -29.80 -4.23 8.74
C ALA A 530 -30.71 -4.02 9.97
N GLU A 531 -30.18 -4.11 11.19
CA GLU A 531 -30.92 -3.92 12.45
C GLU A 531 -31.59 -2.55 12.58
N VAL A 532 -30.97 -1.53 11.98
CA VAL A 532 -31.44 -0.14 12.06
C VAL A 532 -31.97 0.38 10.72
N ARG A 533 -31.96 -0.44 9.67
CA ARG A 533 -32.31 -0.03 8.31
C ARG A 533 -33.78 0.36 8.18
N GLY A 534 -34.69 -0.44 8.72
CA GLY A 534 -36.13 -0.15 8.66
C GLY A 534 -36.48 1.19 9.32
N PHE A 535 -35.86 1.50 10.45
CA PHE A 535 -36.02 2.81 11.09
C PHE A 535 -35.39 3.94 10.25
N GLY A 536 -34.23 3.71 9.64
CA GLY A 536 -33.60 4.66 8.73
C GLY A 536 -34.46 5.00 7.51
N GLU A 537 -35.15 4.02 6.93
CA GLU A 537 -36.11 4.23 5.84
C GLU A 537 -37.31 5.06 6.28
N ARG A 538 -37.83 4.84 7.50
CA ARG A 538 -38.91 5.64 8.09
C ARG A 538 -38.50 7.10 8.29
N LEU A 539 -37.29 7.36 8.82
CA LEU A 539 -36.74 8.71 8.97
C LEU A 539 -36.47 9.39 7.62
N SER A 540 -35.96 8.63 6.65
CA SER A 540 -35.77 9.10 5.28
C SER A 540 -37.10 9.50 4.63
N ALA A 541 -38.16 8.72 4.83
CA ALA A 541 -39.51 9.04 4.36
C ALA A 541 -40.08 10.31 5.01
N ALA A 542 -39.63 10.65 6.23
CA ALA A 542 -39.93 11.91 6.89
C ALA A 542 -39.05 13.09 6.42
N GLY A 543 -38.20 12.90 5.40
CA GLY A 543 -37.41 13.95 4.77
C GLY A 543 -36.06 14.24 5.43
N LEU A 544 -35.61 13.41 6.38
CA LEU A 544 -34.29 13.58 7.02
C LEU A 544 -33.19 12.85 6.23
N PRO A 545 -31.98 13.44 6.08
CA PRO A 545 -30.79 12.67 5.71
C PRO A 545 -30.42 11.67 6.81
N VAL A 546 -30.15 10.43 6.42
CA VAL A 546 -29.84 9.34 7.36
C VAL A 546 -28.59 8.59 6.93
N VAL A 547 -27.66 8.41 7.87
CA VAL A 547 -26.46 7.59 7.70
C VAL A 547 -26.56 6.38 8.63
N GLY A 548 -26.55 5.17 8.07
CA GLY A 548 -26.45 3.92 8.82
C GLY A 548 -25.06 3.31 8.68
N ILE A 549 -24.32 3.20 9.79
CA ILE A 549 -22.93 2.74 9.76
C ILE A 549 -22.79 1.25 10.02
N ARG A 550 -21.69 0.68 9.51
CA ARG A 550 -21.21 -0.64 9.88
C ARG A 550 -20.05 -0.51 10.87
N LEU A 551 -20.18 -1.12 12.04
CA LEU A 551 -19.08 -1.21 12.99
C LEU A 551 -18.02 -2.18 12.44
N LYS A 552 -16.73 -1.79 12.49
CA LYS A 552 -15.62 -2.63 12.00
C LYS A 552 -15.67 -4.03 12.63
N GLY A 553 -15.44 -5.09 11.86
CA GLY A 553 -15.58 -6.47 12.35
C GLY A 553 -16.99 -7.06 12.21
N HIS A 554 -18.02 -6.24 11.99
CA HIS A 554 -19.40 -6.70 11.82
C HIS A 554 -19.79 -6.79 10.33
N ALA A 555 -20.85 -7.56 10.03
CA ALA A 555 -21.39 -7.81 8.69
C ALA A 555 -20.41 -8.42 7.65
N THR A 556 -19.35 -9.07 8.13
CA THR A 556 -18.31 -9.73 7.33
C THR A 556 -18.09 -11.19 7.74
N SER A 557 -17.52 -11.44 8.92
CA SER A 557 -17.24 -12.76 9.49
C SER A 557 -17.00 -12.64 11.01
N PRO A 558 -17.39 -13.63 11.83
CA PRO A 558 -17.02 -13.69 13.24
C PRO A 558 -15.50 -13.62 13.49
N TRP A 559 -14.69 -14.10 12.55
CA TRP A 559 -13.23 -13.98 12.59
C TRP A 559 -12.76 -12.53 12.46
N ASP A 560 -13.48 -11.72 11.68
CA ASP A 560 -13.19 -10.30 11.56
C ASP A 560 -13.43 -9.62 12.92
N LEU A 561 -14.61 -9.81 13.51
CA LEU A 561 -14.96 -9.27 14.83
C LEU A 561 -13.95 -9.68 15.92
N ARG A 562 -13.49 -10.92 15.90
CA ARG A 562 -12.45 -11.44 16.82
C ARG A 562 -11.15 -10.64 16.75
N GLU A 563 -10.77 -10.16 15.58
CA GLU A 563 -9.50 -9.46 15.38
C GLU A 563 -9.57 -7.96 15.72
N ARG A 564 -10.78 -7.40 15.87
CA ARG A 564 -10.96 -5.97 16.15
C ARG A 564 -10.99 -5.68 17.64
N ALA A 565 -10.37 -4.56 18.00
CA ALA A 565 -10.54 -3.93 19.31
C ALA A 565 -11.75 -2.97 19.25
N TRP A 566 -12.34 -2.64 20.41
CA TRP A 566 -13.54 -1.79 20.44
C TRP A 566 -13.28 -0.38 19.90
N GLU A 567 -12.05 0.11 19.99
CA GLU A 567 -11.63 1.39 19.42
C GLU A 567 -11.83 1.44 17.89
N ALA A 568 -11.76 0.29 17.20
CA ALA A 568 -12.07 0.21 15.78
C ALA A 568 -13.58 0.30 15.48
N TRP A 569 -14.44 -0.13 16.41
CA TRP A 569 -15.88 0.07 16.31
C TRP A 569 -16.22 1.55 16.50
N PHE A 570 -15.57 2.18 17.48
CA PHE A 570 -15.74 3.60 17.75
C PHE A 570 -15.22 4.48 16.60
N GLU A 571 -14.14 4.08 15.92
CA GLU A 571 -13.67 4.79 14.73
C GLU A 571 -14.67 4.71 13.56
N SER A 572 -15.38 3.59 13.38
CA SER A 572 -16.51 3.53 12.43
C SER A 572 -17.59 4.57 12.75
N LEU A 573 -17.87 4.80 14.04
CA LEU A 573 -18.81 5.84 14.47
C LEU A 573 -18.31 7.24 14.14
N ARG A 574 -17.05 7.55 14.42
CA ARG A 574 -16.44 8.84 14.06
C ARG A 574 -16.45 9.07 12.55
N ARG A 575 -16.17 8.04 11.73
CA ARG A 575 -16.29 8.10 10.27
C ARG A 575 -17.72 8.40 9.82
N GLY A 576 -18.71 7.69 10.37
CA GLY A 576 -20.12 7.97 10.12
C GLY A 576 -20.54 9.39 10.50
N TYR A 577 -20.04 9.88 11.63
CA TYR A 577 -20.31 11.23 12.09
C TYR A 577 -19.72 12.29 11.14
N ARG A 578 -18.52 12.05 10.59
CA ARG A 578 -17.94 12.90 9.52
C ARG A 578 -18.77 12.91 8.25
N ILE A 579 -19.37 11.77 7.86
CA ILE A 579 -20.29 11.69 6.71
C ILE A 579 -21.56 12.50 7.00
N ALA A 580 -22.16 12.31 8.17
CA ALA A 580 -23.39 13.01 8.55
C ALA A 580 -23.18 14.53 8.66
N THR A 581 -22.08 14.98 9.27
CA THR A 581 -21.75 16.41 9.40
C THR A 581 -21.29 17.07 8.10
N ALA A 582 -20.93 16.27 7.09
CA ALA A 582 -20.72 16.80 5.74
C ALA A 582 -22.05 17.18 5.06
N LEU A 583 -23.16 16.52 5.42
CA LEU A 583 -24.51 16.82 4.89
C LEU A 583 -25.31 17.76 5.78
N CYS A 584 -25.05 17.73 7.10
CA CYS A 584 -25.91 18.37 8.08
C CYS A 584 -25.15 19.22 9.08
N GLN A 585 -25.71 20.40 9.40
CA GLN A 585 -25.14 21.30 10.41
C GLN A 585 -25.28 20.71 11.82
N ARG A 586 -26.41 20.03 12.07
CA ARG A 586 -26.70 19.34 13.33
C ARG A 586 -27.02 17.87 13.07
N VAL A 587 -26.46 16.99 13.90
CA VAL A 587 -26.62 15.54 13.78
C VAL A 587 -27.06 14.96 15.12
N ALA A 588 -28.13 14.19 15.12
CA ALA A 588 -28.49 13.34 16.25
C ALA A 588 -27.99 11.90 16.02
N ILE A 589 -27.51 11.26 17.08
CA ILE A 589 -27.05 9.87 17.02
C ILE A 589 -28.10 8.98 17.67
N VAL A 590 -28.53 7.93 16.99
CA VAL A 590 -29.43 6.91 17.53
C VAL A 590 -28.72 5.58 17.51
N GLY A 591 -28.47 5.03 18.70
CA GLY A 591 -27.73 3.80 18.87
C GLY A 591 -28.54 2.72 19.59
N PHE A 592 -28.47 1.49 19.07
CA PHE A 592 -29.06 0.31 19.70
C PHE A 592 -28.00 -0.57 20.37
N SER A 593 -28.27 -0.98 21.61
CA SER A 593 -27.39 -1.80 22.45
C SER A 593 -25.97 -1.23 22.53
N THR A 594 -24.97 -1.95 22.01
CA THR A 594 -23.59 -1.47 21.88
C THR A 594 -23.49 -0.16 21.09
N GLY A 595 -24.34 0.03 20.08
CA GLY A 595 -24.46 1.30 19.37
C GLY A 595 -24.93 2.44 20.27
N GLY A 596 -25.81 2.18 21.24
CA GLY A 596 -26.24 3.15 22.24
C GLY A 596 -25.11 3.58 23.17
N ALA A 597 -24.32 2.62 23.64
CA ALA A 597 -23.11 2.89 24.42
C ALA A 597 -22.08 3.72 23.62
N LEU A 598 -21.82 3.36 22.35
CA LEU A 598 -20.92 4.11 21.48
C LEU A 598 -21.44 5.53 21.19
N ALA A 599 -22.76 5.71 21.03
CA ALA A 599 -23.38 7.03 20.86
C ALA A 599 -23.13 7.95 22.06
N LEU A 600 -23.25 7.42 23.28
CA LEU A 600 -22.93 8.15 24.51
C LEU A 600 -21.43 8.45 24.65
N LEU A 601 -20.56 7.51 24.27
CA LEU A 601 -19.12 7.74 24.22
C LEU A 601 -18.76 8.88 23.26
N LEU A 602 -19.34 8.91 22.06
CA LEU A 602 -19.11 10.01 21.12
C LEU A 602 -19.67 11.33 21.67
N ALA A 603 -20.84 11.29 22.32
CA ALA A 603 -21.43 12.46 22.95
C ALA A 603 -20.57 13.04 24.08
N ALA A 604 -19.82 12.19 24.78
CA ALA A 604 -18.85 12.60 25.80
C ALA A 604 -17.65 13.36 25.19
N GLU A 605 -17.29 13.11 23.93
CA GLU A 605 -16.24 13.87 23.20
C GLU A 605 -16.71 15.27 22.78
N ARG A 606 -18.02 15.55 22.86
CA ARG A 606 -18.66 16.83 22.49
C ARG A 606 -18.27 17.30 21.08
N PRO A 607 -18.41 16.47 20.03
CA PRO A 607 -18.06 16.86 18.68
C PRO A 607 -18.95 18.02 18.19
N ALA A 608 -18.37 18.87 17.35
CA ALA A 608 -19.09 19.99 16.75
C ALA A 608 -20.27 19.49 15.90
N GLY A 609 -21.43 20.13 16.04
CA GLY A 609 -22.65 19.76 15.33
C GLY A 609 -23.50 18.68 16.02
N LEU A 610 -23.14 18.21 17.22
CA LEU A 610 -23.95 17.19 17.91
C LEU A 610 -25.23 17.82 18.48
N ALA A 611 -26.38 17.36 17.99
CA ALA A 611 -27.68 17.83 18.44
C ALA A 611 -28.15 17.14 19.72
N GLY A 612 -27.90 15.84 19.83
CA GLY A 612 -28.35 14.97 20.92
C GLY A 612 -28.06 13.51 20.62
N ALA A 613 -28.25 12.66 21.63
CA ALA A 613 -28.01 11.22 21.53
C ALA A 613 -29.22 10.42 22.03
N VAL A 614 -29.51 9.30 21.37
CA VAL A 614 -30.51 8.32 21.76
C VAL A 614 -29.80 7.00 22.04
N SER A 615 -29.94 6.52 23.27
CA SER A 615 -29.31 5.29 23.77
C SER A 615 -30.38 4.26 24.08
N ILE A 616 -30.47 3.21 23.27
CA ILE A 616 -31.48 2.17 23.38
C ILE A 616 -30.81 0.90 23.91
N ALA A 617 -31.31 0.33 25.00
CA ALA A 617 -30.83 -0.93 25.57
C ALA A 617 -29.30 -1.02 25.81
N ALA A 618 -28.65 0.10 26.15
CA ALA A 618 -27.19 0.17 26.22
C ALA A 618 -26.61 -0.68 27.37
N PRO A 619 -25.56 -1.50 27.10
CA PRO A 619 -24.99 -2.36 28.13
C PRO A 619 -24.10 -1.56 29.09
N LEU A 620 -24.44 -1.59 30.38
CA LEU A 620 -23.54 -1.20 31.48
C LEU A 620 -23.35 -2.35 32.48
N ARG A 621 -24.39 -3.17 32.68
CA ARG A 621 -24.33 -4.42 33.45
C ARG A 621 -24.97 -5.56 32.65
N PHE A 622 -24.34 -6.73 32.68
CA PHE A 622 -24.80 -7.92 31.95
C PHE A 622 -25.50 -8.89 32.90
N ARG A 623 -26.64 -9.45 32.47
CA ARG A 623 -27.51 -10.30 33.32
C ARG A 623 -26.87 -11.66 33.67
N HIS A 624 -26.03 -12.22 32.80
CA HIS A 624 -25.37 -13.51 33.05
C HIS A 624 -24.03 -13.36 33.80
N ARG A 625 -23.95 -13.89 35.04
CA ARG A 625 -22.71 -13.96 35.85
C ARG A 625 -21.52 -14.67 35.16
N GLY A 626 -21.77 -15.48 34.12
CA GLY A 626 -20.72 -16.07 33.29
C GLY A 626 -19.96 -15.05 32.43
N MET A 627 -20.60 -13.93 32.07
CA MET A 627 -19.95 -12.82 31.35
C MET A 627 -18.97 -12.04 32.25
N THR A 628 -19.13 -12.10 33.57
CA THR A 628 -18.20 -11.51 34.56
C THR A 628 -16.82 -12.19 34.54
N PHE A 629 -16.71 -13.44 34.08
CA PHE A 629 -15.46 -14.19 34.03
C PHE A 629 -14.72 -14.12 32.68
N VAL A 630 -15.28 -13.43 31.68
CA VAL A 630 -14.68 -13.27 30.33
C VAL A 630 -13.24 -12.75 30.37
N PRO A 631 -12.88 -11.74 31.21
CA PRO A 631 -11.49 -11.30 31.33
C PRO A 631 -10.53 -12.40 31.82
N LEU A 632 -11.01 -13.31 32.67
CA LEU A 632 -10.24 -14.42 33.21
C LEU A 632 -10.06 -15.53 32.16
N VAL A 633 -11.12 -15.86 31.42
CA VAL A 633 -11.10 -16.83 30.30
C VAL A 633 -10.20 -16.33 29.16
N HIS A 634 -10.24 -15.04 28.82
CA HIS A 634 -9.34 -14.46 27.82
C HIS A 634 -7.86 -14.56 28.24
N ARG A 635 -7.54 -14.28 29.52
CA ARG A 635 -6.17 -14.45 30.06
C ARG A 635 -5.72 -15.91 30.04
N ALA A 636 -6.60 -16.85 30.37
CA ALA A 636 -6.32 -18.28 30.29
C ALA A 636 -6.08 -18.73 28.84
N ASN A 637 -6.93 -18.32 27.89
CA ASN A 637 -6.76 -18.61 26.46
C ASN A 637 -5.46 -18.00 25.89
N ARG A 638 -5.03 -16.84 26.40
CA ARG A 638 -3.74 -16.22 26.02
C ARG A 638 -2.54 -16.98 26.59
N LEU A 639 -2.66 -17.57 27.77
CA LEU A 639 -1.62 -18.40 28.39
C LEU A 639 -1.47 -19.75 27.67
N VAL A 640 -2.58 -20.38 27.28
CA VAL A 640 -2.57 -21.65 26.53
C VAL A 640 -1.94 -21.48 25.15
N ARG A 641 -2.16 -20.34 24.45
CA ARG A 641 -1.47 -19.99 23.19
C ARG A 641 0.06 -19.91 23.29
N TRP A 642 0.62 -19.73 24.49
CA TRP A 642 2.07 -19.70 24.69
C TRP A 642 2.67 -21.11 24.85
N VAL A 643 1.83 -22.12 25.11
CA VAL A 643 2.23 -23.49 25.45
C VAL A 643 1.88 -24.49 24.33
N THR A 644 0.82 -24.25 23.55
CA THR A 644 0.42 -25.08 22.41
C THR A 644 0.27 -24.24 21.15
N SER A 645 0.86 -24.71 20.04
CA SER A 645 0.77 -24.09 18.70
C SER A 645 -0.61 -24.22 18.06
N GLU A 646 -1.53 -24.95 18.69
CA GLU A 646 -2.92 -25.13 18.27
C GLU A 646 -3.83 -24.07 18.90
N GLU A 647 -4.83 -23.66 18.13
CA GLU A 647 -5.81 -22.63 18.47
C GLU A 647 -6.47 -22.91 19.83
N GLY A 648 -6.58 -21.90 20.68
CA GLY A 648 -7.00 -22.06 22.08
C GLY A 648 -8.35 -22.78 22.26
N VAL A 649 -8.56 -23.35 23.44
CA VAL A 649 -9.54 -24.40 23.77
C VAL A 649 -11.01 -24.09 23.40
N MET A 650 -11.43 -22.83 23.26
CA MET A 650 -12.70 -22.41 22.60
C MET A 650 -12.63 -20.94 22.13
N PRO A 651 -12.41 -20.65 20.82
CA PRO A 651 -12.31 -19.28 20.31
C PRO A 651 -13.67 -18.59 20.13
N PHE A 652 -14.73 -19.38 19.97
CA PHE A 652 -16.11 -18.93 19.78
C PHE A 652 -17.06 -19.64 20.75
N THR A 653 -18.19 -19.01 21.01
CA THR A 653 -19.34 -19.62 21.67
C THR A 653 -20.59 -19.29 20.84
N GLN A 654 -21.59 -20.17 20.85
CA GLN A 654 -22.82 -19.92 20.09
C GLN A 654 -23.74 -18.95 20.85
N HIS A 655 -24.38 -18.06 20.08
CA HIS A 655 -25.37 -17.11 20.56
C HIS A 655 -26.70 -17.36 19.85
N GLU A 656 -27.74 -17.69 20.61
CA GLU A 656 -29.11 -17.74 20.09
C GLU A 656 -29.67 -16.31 20.08
N SER A 657 -29.88 -15.75 18.87
CA SER A 657 -30.40 -14.40 18.66
C SER A 657 -31.90 -14.40 18.38
N GLU A 658 -32.58 -13.32 18.78
CA GLU A 658 -33.95 -12.99 18.39
C GLU A 658 -34.08 -12.71 16.87
N HIS A 659 -32.97 -12.33 16.22
CA HIS A 659 -32.85 -12.00 14.79
C HIS A 659 -31.66 -12.75 14.13
N PRO A 660 -31.76 -14.08 13.91
CA PRO A 660 -30.66 -14.89 13.39
C PRO A 660 -30.28 -14.57 11.94
N ASP A 661 -31.14 -13.86 11.21
CA ASP A 661 -30.91 -13.36 9.86
C ASP A 661 -30.03 -12.08 9.84
N ILE A 662 -29.88 -11.41 10.99
CA ILE A 662 -29.14 -10.15 11.14
C ILE A 662 -27.86 -10.34 11.98
N ASN A 663 -27.93 -11.12 13.05
CA ASN A 663 -26.82 -11.29 14.01
C ASN A 663 -25.94 -12.48 13.69
N TYR A 664 -24.66 -12.40 14.07
CA TYR A 664 -23.78 -13.57 14.06
C TYR A 664 -24.28 -14.66 15.02
N LEU A 665 -24.21 -15.90 14.54
CA LEU A 665 -24.42 -17.08 15.36
C LEU A 665 -23.20 -17.34 16.26
N GLN A 666 -21.99 -17.16 15.72
CA GLN A 666 -20.75 -17.42 16.44
C GLN A 666 -20.24 -16.13 17.09
N MET A 667 -20.18 -16.13 18.42
CA MET A 667 -19.71 -15.02 19.21
C MET A 667 -18.24 -15.22 19.62
N PRO A 668 -17.31 -14.36 19.17
CA PRO A 668 -15.90 -14.48 19.54
C PRO A 668 -15.66 -14.03 20.98
N ILE A 669 -14.96 -14.85 21.77
CA ILE A 669 -14.63 -14.54 23.17
C ILE A 669 -13.80 -13.25 23.30
N ARG A 670 -12.92 -12.97 22.32
CA ARG A 670 -12.18 -11.70 22.28
C ARG A 670 -13.09 -10.51 22.03
N GLY A 671 -14.13 -10.65 21.19
CA GLY A 671 -15.12 -9.58 20.98
C GLY A 671 -15.84 -9.22 22.28
N LEU A 672 -16.24 -10.22 23.07
CA LEU A 672 -16.82 -10.00 24.40
C LEU A 672 -15.88 -9.27 25.36
N PHE A 673 -14.58 -9.60 25.34
CA PHE A 673 -13.59 -8.90 26.15
C PHE A 673 -13.46 -7.42 25.76
N GLU A 674 -13.44 -7.13 24.46
CA GLU A 674 -13.40 -5.75 23.96
C GLU A 674 -14.68 -4.98 24.28
N LEU A 675 -15.84 -5.64 24.24
CA LEU A 675 -17.12 -5.07 24.69
C LEU A 675 -17.05 -4.64 26.16
N HIS A 676 -16.47 -5.46 27.05
CA HIS A 676 -16.29 -5.09 28.45
C HIS A 676 -15.36 -3.87 28.62
N ARG A 677 -14.24 -3.83 27.88
CA ARG A 677 -13.34 -2.65 27.88
C ARG A 677 -14.04 -1.37 27.42
N MET A 678 -14.93 -1.47 26.44
CA MET A 678 -15.74 -0.35 25.96
C MET A 678 -16.72 0.12 27.04
N VAL A 679 -17.36 -0.80 27.77
CA VAL A 679 -18.27 -0.48 28.87
C VAL A 679 -17.53 0.25 30.00
N ASP A 680 -16.33 -0.20 30.37
CA ASP A 680 -15.48 0.49 31.36
C ASP A 680 -15.15 1.93 30.90
N ALA A 681 -14.85 2.10 29.61
CA ALA A 681 -14.60 3.41 29.03
C ALA A 681 -15.87 4.29 29.02
N LEU A 682 -17.04 3.71 28.77
CA LEU A 682 -18.33 4.43 28.85
C LEU A 682 -18.56 4.95 30.25
N GLU A 683 -18.50 4.09 31.27
CA GLU A 683 -18.76 4.47 32.67
C GLU A 683 -17.89 5.66 33.10
N ALA A 684 -16.60 5.64 32.73
CA ALA A 684 -15.67 6.72 33.03
C ALA A 684 -15.98 8.05 32.34
N ASN A 685 -16.71 8.03 31.21
CA ASN A 685 -16.95 9.20 30.36
C ASN A 685 -18.40 9.72 30.36
N LEU A 686 -19.36 8.98 30.93
CA LEU A 686 -20.76 9.42 31.09
C LEU A 686 -20.91 10.83 31.71
N PRO A 687 -20.11 11.22 32.73
CA PRO A 687 -20.18 12.58 33.29
C PRO A 687 -19.81 13.70 32.31
N ASN A 688 -19.12 13.38 31.21
CA ASN A 688 -18.70 14.38 30.23
C ASN A 688 -19.79 14.70 29.19
N VAL A 689 -20.82 13.85 29.08
CA VAL A 689 -21.94 14.04 28.15
C VAL A 689 -22.72 15.29 28.54
N ALA A 690 -22.89 16.23 27.60
CA ALA A 690 -23.57 17.51 27.85
C ALA A 690 -24.78 17.76 26.93
N CYS A 691 -24.88 17.06 25.79
CA CYS A 691 -26.00 17.20 24.86
C CYS A 691 -27.28 16.56 25.44
N PRO A 692 -28.47 16.88 24.92
CA PRO A 692 -29.70 16.18 25.30
C PRO A 692 -29.61 14.67 25.01
N VAL A 693 -30.15 13.86 25.92
CA VAL A 693 -30.12 12.39 25.83
C VAL A 693 -31.50 11.79 26.08
N LEU A 694 -31.94 10.92 25.16
CA LEU A 694 -33.06 10.01 25.37
C LEU A 694 -32.54 8.58 25.58
N GLN A 695 -32.89 7.97 26.71
CA GLN A 695 -32.62 6.58 27.00
C GLN A 695 -33.91 5.77 26.89
N LEU A 696 -33.87 4.64 26.18
CA LEU A 696 -34.99 3.70 26.12
C LEU A 696 -34.52 2.32 26.57
N GLN A 697 -35.26 1.66 27.46
CA GLN A 697 -34.91 0.36 28.00
C GLN A 697 -36.14 -0.54 28.14
N ALA A 698 -36.04 -1.80 27.71
CA ALA A 698 -37.06 -2.80 27.95
C ALA A 698 -37.11 -3.18 29.44
N SER A 699 -38.31 -3.29 30.00
CA SER A 699 -38.53 -3.56 31.43
C SER A 699 -37.97 -4.92 31.88
N GLU A 700 -38.04 -5.94 31.00
CA GLU A 700 -37.62 -7.31 31.30
C GLU A 700 -36.55 -7.83 30.32
N ASP A 701 -35.67 -6.95 29.82
CA ASP A 701 -34.63 -7.26 28.83
C ASP A 701 -33.84 -8.57 29.16
N PRO A 702 -33.80 -9.55 28.25
CA PRO A 702 -33.15 -10.83 28.50
C PRO A 702 -31.61 -10.75 28.40
N VAL A 703 -31.06 -9.73 27.74
CA VAL A 703 -29.63 -9.59 27.43
C VAL A 703 -28.94 -8.64 28.41
N VAL A 704 -29.52 -7.46 28.64
CA VAL A 704 -28.95 -6.40 29.47
C VAL A 704 -29.70 -6.30 30.79
N GLU A 705 -28.99 -6.06 31.90
CA GLU A 705 -29.65 -5.86 33.19
C GLU A 705 -30.31 -4.47 33.25
N SER A 706 -31.61 -4.43 33.52
CA SER A 706 -32.41 -3.19 33.52
C SER A 706 -31.88 -2.11 34.47
N GLY A 707 -31.32 -2.49 35.63
CA GLY A 707 -30.68 -1.56 36.56
C GLY A 707 -29.45 -0.83 35.98
N GLY A 708 -28.88 -1.33 34.87
CA GLY A 708 -27.85 -0.62 34.12
C GLY A 708 -28.33 0.70 33.51
N ALA A 709 -29.59 0.78 33.06
CA ALA A 709 -30.14 1.99 32.44
C ALA A 709 -30.30 3.14 33.45
N GLU A 710 -30.71 2.83 34.69
CA GLU A 710 -30.77 3.79 35.79
C GLU A 710 -29.38 4.32 36.14
N LEU A 711 -28.38 3.43 36.22
CA LEU A 711 -27.00 3.85 36.50
C LEU A 711 -26.43 4.75 35.38
N ILE A 712 -26.70 4.44 34.11
CA ILE A 712 -26.35 5.36 33.01
C ILE A 712 -27.03 6.70 33.24
N HIS A 713 -28.34 6.70 33.52
CA HIS A 713 -29.12 7.93 33.72
C HIS A 713 -28.56 8.82 34.83
N ASP A 714 -28.16 8.20 35.95
CA ASP A 714 -27.61 8.91 37.11
C ASP A 714 -26.22 9.48 36.85
N LEU A 715 -25.37 8.75 36.12
CA LEU A 715 -24.00 9.17 35.80
C LEU A 715 -23.91 10.18 34.65
N LEU A 716 -24.94 10.33 33.83
CA LEU A 716 -24.95 11.28 32.71
C LEU A 716 -24.72 12.71 33.22
N GLY A 717 -23.75 13.40 32.62
CA GLY A 717 -23.51 14.82 32.87
C GLY A 717 -24.59 15.75 32.28
N SER A 718 -25.46 15.22 31.43
CA SER A 718 -26.42 16.01 30.69
C SER A 718 -27.53 16.57 31.60
N PRO A 719 -27.84 17.87 31.49
CA PRO A 719 -28.97 18.47 32.19
C PRO A 719 -30.32 18.12 31.55
N GLN A 720 -30.32 17.64 30.29
CA GLN A 720 -31.52 17.27 29.54
C GLN A 720 -31.46 15.77 29.23
N ARG A 721 -31.89 14.97 30.20
CA ARG A 721 -31.88 13.51 30.10
C ARG A 721 -33.27 12.94 30.41
N ARG A 722 -33.76 12.04 29.55
CA ARG A 722 -35.04 11.34 29.70
C ARG A 722 -34.81 9.84 29.66
N LEU A 723 -35.32 9.10 30.64
CA LEU A 723 -35.34 7.63 30.64
C LEU A 723 -36.77 7.15 30.43
N CYS A 724 -36.99 6.36 29.38
CA CYS A 724 -38.27 5.78 29.00
C CYS A 724 -38.20 4.25 29.13
N TRP A 725 -39.11 3.70 29.92
CA TRP A 725 -39.28 2.25 30.07
C TRP A 725 -40.28 1.72 29.05
N ILE A 726 -39.90 0.69 28.32
CA ILE A 726 -40.75 -0.01 27.34
C ILE A 726 -41.16 -1.35 27.94
N ALA A 727 -42.47 -1.58 28.08
CA ALA A 727 -42.98 -2.84 28.60
C ALA A 727 -42.73 -3.97 27.59
N SER A 728 -41.68 -4.76 27.81
CA SER A 728 -41.24 -5.84 26.92
C SER A 728 -40.29 -6.80 27.62
N ASP A 729 -40.33 -8.06 27.19
CA ASP A 729 -39.40 -9.16 27.52
C ASP A 729 -38.41 -9.47 26.36
N ARG A 730 -38.41 -8.64 25.31
CA ARG A 730 -37.55 -8.74 24.12
C ARG A 730 -36.41 -7.73 24.21
N HIS A 731 -35.26 -8.05 23.62
CA HIS A 731 -34.16 -7.08 23.48
C HIS A 731 -34.37 -6.16 22.27
N GLY A 732 -34.87 -6.69 21.15
CA GLY A 732 -35.04 -6.02 19.85
C GLY A 732 -36.08 -4.89 19.75
N ILE A 733 -36.30 -4.09 20.80
CA ILE A 733 -37.41 -3.11 20.89
C ILE A 733 -37.44 -2.05 19.77
N LEU A 734 -36.29 -1.71 19.17
CA LEU A 734 -36.22 -0.77 18.05
C LEU A 734 -36.64 -1.41 16.73
N ASN A 735 -36.07 -2.56 16.41
CA ASN A 735 -36.27 -3.25 15.13
C ASN A 735 -37.73 -3.72 15.01
N GLU A 736 -38.31 -4.19 16.12
CA GLU A 736 -39.71 -4.64 16.20
C GLU A 736 -40.71 -3.52 16.49
N ASP A 737 -40.25 -2.27 16.68
CA ASP A 737 -41.08 -1.11 17.07
C ASP A 737 -41.97 -1.38 18.31
N ILE A 738 -41.45 -2.11 19.30
CA ILE A 738 -42.22 -2.49 20.50
C ILE A 738 -42.51 -1.26 21.34
N GLY A 739 -43.76 -1.12 21.79
CA GLY A 739 -44.18 -0.02 22.66
C GLY A 739 -44.00 1.37 22.03
N GLU A 740 -44.13 1.47 20.70
CA GLU A 740 -43.98 2.72 19.95
C GLU A 740 -42.59 3.36 20.14
N THR A 741 -41.57 2.52 20.28
CA THR A 741 -40.18 2.93 20.45
C THR A 741 -39.74 3.87 19.33
N GLN A 742 -40.08 3.58 18.06
CA GLN A 742 -39.67 4.44 16.94
C GLN A 742 -40.38 5.81 16.98
N ALA A 743 -41.66 5.85 17.37
CA ALA A 743 -42.41 7.10 17.49
C ALA A 743 -41.83 7.99 18.60
N THR A 744 -41.52 7.41 19.77
CA THR A 744 -40.88 8.12 20.89
C THR A 744 -39.54 8.74 20.49
N ILE A 745 -38.77 8.04 19.65
CA ILE A 745 -37.49 8.55 19.13
C ILE A 745 -37.74 9.69 18.15
N ILE A 746 -38.69 9.54 17.22
CA ILE A 746 -39.05 10.59 16.25
C ILE A 746 -39.47 11.88 16.96
N ASP A 747 -40.31 11.78 18.00
CA ASP A 747 -40.73 12.94 18.79
C ASP A 747 -39.54 13.67 19.41
N PHE A 748 -38.57 12.94 19.97
CA PHE A 748 -37.35 13.53 20.51
C PHE A 748 -36.47 14.16 19.43
N LEU A 749 -36.37 13.55 18.24
CA LEU A 749 -35.64 14.14 17.12
C LEU A 749 -36.31 15.44 16.65
N ASP A 750 -37.64 15.51 16.65
CA ASP A 750 -38.40 16.73 16.36
C ASP A 750 -38.19 17.80 17.43
N GLU A 751 -38.17 17.43 18.72
CA GLU A 751 -37.81 18.34 19.81
C GLU A 751 -36.42 18.97 19.55
N LEU A 752 -35.41 18.13 19.26
CA LEU A 752 -34.04 18.58 18.97
C LEU A 752 -33.95 19.52 17.76
N ARG A 753 -34.79 19.29 16.76
CA ARG A 753 -34.89 20.10 15.54
C ARG A 753 -35.52 21.47 15.83
N VAL A 754 -36.51 21.54 16.72
CA VAL A 754 -37.23 22.78 17.07
C VAL A 754 -36.48 23.65 18.07
N MET A 755 -35.63 23.08 18.93
CA MET A 755 -34.82 23.85 19.91
C MET A 755 -33.94 24.95 19.29
N ASP A 756 -33.85 25.02 17.96
CA ASP A 756 -33.08 26.01 17.19
C ASP A 756 -33.91 27.09 16.48
N VAL A 757 -35.24 27.14 16.61
CA VAL A 757 -36.05 28.24 15.99
C VAL A 757 -36.15 29.47 16.90
N ALA A 758 -35.66 29.41 18.14
CA ALA A 758 -35.60 30.58 19.01
C ALA A 758 -34.39 31.46 18.63
N PRO A 759 -34.58 32.71 18.16
CA PRO A 759 -33.46 33.57 17.82
C PRO A 759 -32.65 33.86 19.09
N ALA A 760 -31.32 33.78 18.97
CA ALA A 760 -30.40 34.21 20.01
C ALA A 760 -30.74 35.66 20.40
N ALA A 761 -31.22 35.84 21.63
CA ALA A 761 -31.42 37.17 22.18
C ALA A 761 -30.06 37.88 22.21
N MET A 762 -29.95 38.94 21.40
CA MET A 762 -28.81 39.85 21.40
C MET A 762 -28.54 40.34 22.83
N PRO A 763 -27.30 40.27 23.34
CA PRO A 763 -26.95 40.90 24.61
C PRO A 763 -27.17 42.41 24.48
N GLY A 764 -27.87 42.98 25.47
CA GLY A 764 -28.45 44.32 25.43
C GLY A 764 -27.50 45.44 25.00
N GLU A 765 -28.07 46.37 24.23
CA GLU A 765 -27.58 47.72 24.06
C GLU A 765 -27.29 48.33 25.43
N LEU A 766 -26.04 48.77 25.60
CA LEU A 766 -25.60 49.62 26.70
C LEU A 766 -26.48 50.86 26.75
N MET A 767 -27.16 51.06 27.89
CA MET A 767 -27.75 52.34 28.24
C MET A 767 -26.66 53.42 28.21
N ASP A 768 -26.87 54.39 27.34
CA ASP A 768 -26.16 55.67 27.30
C ASP A 768 -26.41 56.44 28.60
N VAL A 769 -25.38 56.52 29.44
CA VAL A 769 -25.33 57.42 30.59
C VAL A 769 -24.36 58.54 30.24
N SER A 770 -24.89 59.58 29.62
CA SER A 770 -24.20 60.86 29.45
C SER A 770 -23.82 61.48 30.81
N PRO A 771 -22.58 61.98 30.99
CA PRO A 771 -22.30 62.98 32.00
C PRO A 771 -22.28 64.38 31.37
N VAL A 772 -23.11 65.24 31.92
CA VAL A 772 -23.10 66.70 31.74
C VAL A 772 -21.84 67.27 32.43
N ILE A 773 -21.39 68.44 31.94
CA ILE A 773 -20.44 69.43 32.51
C ILE A 773 -18.97 69.18 32.11
N GLY A 774 -18.23 70.08 31.46
CA GLY A 774 -18.50 71.42 30.94
C GLY A 774 -17.17 72.15 30.64
N ARG A 775 -17.12 72.85 29.50
CA ARG A 775 -16.45 74.14 29.21
C ARG A 775 -16.24 74.30 27.70
#